data_AF-M0ZYF7-F1
#
_entry.id   AF-M0ZYF7-F1
#
_cell.length_a   1.000
_cell.length_b   1.000
_cell.length_c   1.000
_cell.angle_alpha   90.00
_cell.angle_beta   90.00
_cell.angle_gamma   90.00
#
_symmetry.space_group_name_H-M   'P 1'
#
loop_
_entity.id
_entity.type
_entity.pdbx_description
1 polymer ?
#
loop_
_entity_poly.entity_id
_entity_poly.type
_entity_poly.pdbx_seq_one_letter_code
_entity_poly.pdbx_strand_id
1 'polypeptide(L)'
;MSKLNLTEDPYLLSKGLVICRGIHPPHTFGIFSGENPLEFSFSLVLLEISTIIAISRFIRYLLKPLRQPRIISELLGGIIIGPSVLSRSKGFRNFIFPDTADYALKNIGLIGFMYFLFISGVKTDLTQIKNVGKKQWYIAIFGVSIPMLCSLFIGLALQKSMEKELAKASSMLGVTSELAITAFPVIYPIIRELNLLSSEIGRMSLSTALISDIIGIQFVVIFEAAKQGEHKSMAALWFLIYSFLIGASIFGGVRQIMIWIIKATPEGKSVEQIYVVFILLGVLLTGFLCDLGGIAVANGPLWLGLAIPDGPPLGATLVEKTETIVMDILMPFSFAYVGMFTDISSIYTHWPHLQPIFFMALTAYLVKMVTVLFTSYFFNMPFRDCLALSLVLSLRGEVELLIFIHWMDLKMITRPYFTMLVLMTIGVTSIVTPLISMVYDPTRPYMINTRRNIQHTSLNTELNIIACIHDEENVPGIINILFEVSNSTAPRTSMVHALHLMELVGRAAPIFIDHQESVNIDQNPIHNALKHFGGENITINSYTSYSPKRSMYQDICKLALEKKASIIILPFYKGTQVLTRQGVQLVNSNVLNHAPCSVGIYVDQGASPTSNNYNVGRRSSINKFALLFMGGSDAREALSYADRIAANPDVSLTAIRFLSHNGEGDNEMEKKLDDGLVTWFWVKNEGNEKVVYREVVVKNGEDTIAALHTLQNEEFFDLWILGRNQGINPVLLQGLTHWSAQNELGVIGDFLVSMNSGTTTSILVMQQQILRGQEPTSLGFLKKIATCR
;
A
#
# COMPACT_ATOMS: atom_id res chain seq x y z
N MET A 1 4.62 -30.30 44.69
CA MET A 1 5.52 -31.46 44.47
C MET A 1 6.52 -31.50 45.60
N SER A 2 6.20 -32.22 46.68
CA SER A 2 7.12 -32.56 47.75
C SER A 2 7.61 -34.00 47.53
N LYS A 3 8.92 -34.21 47.70
CA LYS A 3 9.68 -35.47 47.55
C LYS A 3 10.18 -35.82 46.14
N LEU A 4 11.23 -35.12 45.71
CA LEU A 4 12.32 -35.73 44.94
C LEU A 4 13.53 -35.77 45.89
N ASN A 5 13.83 -36.95 46.45
CA ASN A 5 15.04 -37.18 47.24
C ASN A 5 16.24 -37.23 46.26
N LEU A 6 16.90 -36.09 46.06
CA LEU A 6 18.15 -35.96 45.30
C LEU A 6 19.37 -36.25 46.20
N THR A 7 19.42 -37.45 46.79
CA THR A 7 20.60 -37.92 47.55
C THR A 7 21.32 -39.09 46.89
N GLU A 8 20.99 -39.44 45.66
CA GLU A 8 21.68 -40.49 44.90
C GLU A 8 22.31 -39.89 43.63
N ASP A 9 23.63 -39.74 43.70
CA ASP A 9 24.62 -39.43 42.64
C ASP A 9 25.25 -38.02 42.64
N PRO A 10 26.25 -37.78 43.53
CA PRO A 10 27.15 -36.63 43.42
C PRO A 10 27.91 -36.57 42.07
N TYR A 11 27.92 -37.67 41.30
CA TYR A 11 28.52 -37.75 39.98
C TYR A 11 27.74 -36.93 38.92
N LEU A 12 26.40 -36.87 39.00
CA LEU A 12 25.56 -36.13 38.05
C LEU A 12 25.60 -34.61 38.26
N LEU A 13 25.71 -34.17 39.53
CA LEU A 13 25.91 -32.77 39.90
C LEU A 13 27.31 -32.26 39.48
N SER A 14 28.36 -33.08 39.64
CA SER A 14 29.74 -32.69 39.27
C SER A 14 29.96 -32.50 37.76
N LYS A 15 29.14 -33.17 36.92
CA LYS A 15 29.17 -33.04 35.45
C LYS A 15 28.24 -31.95 34.91
N GLY A 16 27.51 -31.23 35.77
CA GLY A 16 26.60 -30.13 35.35
C GLY A 16 25.37 -30.59 34.56
N LEU A 17 24.94 -31.86 34.70
CA LEU A 17 23.85 -32.45 33.92
C LEU A 17 22.44 -32.15 34.47
N VAL A 18 22.35 -31.55 35.67
CA VAL A 18 21.07 -31.20 36.31
C VAL A 18 21.16 -29.77 36.85
N ILE A 19 20.30 -28.88 36.36
CA ILE A 19 20.12 -27.52 36.88
C ILE A 19 18.83 -27.52 37.72
N CYS A 20 18.95 -27.59 39.05
CA CYS A 20 17.82 -27.33 39.93
C CYS A 20 17.61 -25.82 40.05
N ARG A 21 16.49 -25.32 39.56
CA ARG A 21 16.11 -23.90 39.66
C ARG A 21 14.84 -23.77 40.49
N GLY A 22 14.84 -22.87 41.47
CA GLY A 22 13.66 -22.59 42.28
C GLY A 22 12.51 -22.09 41.41
N ILE A 23 11.31 -22.65 41.59
CA ILE A 23 10.08 -22.09 41.03
C ILE A 23 9.74 -20.87 41.89
N HIS A 24 9.72 -19.70 41.26
CA HIS A 24 9.68 -18.36 41.86
C HIS A 24 8.73 -18.19 43.08
N PRO A 25 9.09 -17.36 44.07
CA PRO A 25 8.17 -16.94 45.12
C PRO A 25 7.03 -16.06 44.56
N PRO A 26 5.83 -16.07 45.18
CA PRO A 26 4.67 -15.31 44.73
C PRO A 26 4.83 -13.81 44.98
N HIS A 27 4.90 -13.03 43.90
CA HIS A 27 4.90 -11.56 43.82
C HIS A 27 6.03 -10.81 44.55
N THR A 28 6.47 -9.72 43.92
CA THR A 28 7.56 -8.85 44.38
C THR A 28 7.16 -8.06 45.63
N PHE A 29 8.01 -8.01 46.64
CA PHE A 29 8.04 -6.90 47.59
C PHE A 29 8.80 -5.68 47.02
N GLY A 30 9.16 -5.67 45.74
CA GLY A 30 9.62 -4.48 45.01
C GLY A 30 11.04 -4.01 45.37
N ILE A 31 11.60 -3.12 44.54
CA ILE A 31 12.98 -2.60 44.68
C ILE A 31 13.24 -2.01 46.06
N PHE A 32 12.21 -1.40 46.67
CA PHE A 32 12.30 -0.78 48.00
C PHE A 32 12.38 -1.78 49.16
N SER A 33 12.12 -3.06 48.92
CA SER A 33 12.32 -4.14 49.91
C SER A 33 13.63 -4.90 49.70
N GLY A 34 14.50 -4.41 48.80
CA GLY A 34 15.82 -5.00 48.52
C GLY A 34 15.80 -6.16 47.53
N GLU A 35 14.66 -6.46 46.91
CA GLU A 35 14.55 -7.49 45.86
C GLU A 35 14.94 -6.93 44.48
N ASN A 36 15.67 -7.72 43.69
CA ASN A 36 15.98 -7.36 42.31
C ASN A 36 14.87 -7.85 41.37
N PRO A 37 14.10 -6.96 40.71
CA PRO A 37 13.00 -7.37 39.83
C PRO A 37 13.45 -8.22 38.63
N LEU A 38 14.74 -8.20 38.29
CA LEU A 38 15.31 -8.96 37.17
C LEU A 38 15.52 -10.44 37.48
N GLU A 39 15.40 -10.84 38.74
CA GLU A 39 15.40 -12.26 39.11
C GLU A 39 14.07 -12.93 38.76
N PHE A 40 13.01 -12.15 38.52
CA PHE A 40 11.68 -12.62 38.18
C PHE A 40 11.46 -12.64 36.66
N SER A 41 11.01 -13.79 36.14
CA SER A 41 10.84 -13.99 34.70
C SER A 41 9.83 -13.04 34.06
N PHE A 42 8.77 -12.64 34.76
CA PHE A 42 7.74 -11.75 34.19
C PHE A 42 8.24 -10.32 33.99
N SER A 43 8.85 -9.71 35.01
CA SER A 43 9.41 -8.36 34.93
C SER A 43 10.54 -8.28 33.90
N LEU A 44 11.31 -9.34 33.78
CA LEU A 44 12.37 -9.43 32.80
C LEU A 44 11.83 -9.53 31.36
N VAL A 45 10.81 -10.36 31.11
CA VAL A 45 10.15 -10.40 29.81
C VAL A 45 9.61 -9.02 29.43
N LEU A 46 8.94 -8.29 30.35
CA LEU A 46 8.47 -6.92 30.09
C LEU A 46 9.59 -5.94 29.69
N LEU A 47 10.76 -6.06 30.34
CA LEU A 47 11.94 -5.27 30.00
C LEU A 47 12.51 -5.66 28.62
N GLU A 48 12.58 -6.95 28.30
CA GLU A 48 12.97 -7.45 26.98
C GLU A 48 12.04 -6.91 25.90
N ILE A 49 10.71 -7.00 26.10
CA ILE A 49 9.69 -6.46 25.19
C ILE A 49 9.99 -5.00 24.85
N SER A 50 10.12 -4.20 25.91
CA SER A 50 10.29 -2.75 25.79
C SER A 50 11.60 -2.41 25.07
N THR A 51 12.67 -3.14 25.38
CA THR A 51 14.01 -2.92 24.82
C THR A 51 14.07 -3.32 23.34
N ILE A 52 13.51 -4.48 22.98
CA ILE A 52 13.45 -4.97 21.60
C ILE A 52 12.68 -3.99 20.71
N ILE A 53 11.51 -3.53 21.17
CA ILE A 53 10.69 -2.58 20.42
C ILE A 53 11.40 -1.22 20.31
N ALA A 54 12.01 -0.72 21.40
CA ALA A 54 12.72 0.57 21.36
C ALA A 54 13.90 0.55 20.37
N ILE A 55 14.74 -0.50 20.40
CA ILE A 55 15.91 -0.62 19.53
C ILE A 55 15.49 -0.77 18.06
N SER A 56 14.52 -1.65 17.78
CA SER A 56 14.03 -1.85 16.41
C SER A 56 13.43 -0.56 15.81
N ARG A 57 12.67 0.21 16.60
CA ARG A 57 12.13 1.52 16.19
C ARG A 57 13.22 2.56 15.97
N PHE A 58 14.24 2.59 16.83
CA PHE A 58 15.39 3.48 16.67
C PHE A 58 16.17 3.19 15.38
N ILE A 59 16.43 1.92 15.09
CA ILE A 59 17.10 1.50 13.85
C ILE A 59 16.24 1.84 12.63
N ARG A 60 14.92 1.64 12.71
CA ARG A 60 14.00 2.04 11.64
C ARG A 60 14.06 3.53 11.37
N TYR A 61 14.14 4.36 12.41
CA TYR A 61 14.31 5.81 12.27
C TYR A 61 15.60 6.16 11.52
N LEU A 62 16.72 5.50 11.85
CA LEU A 62 18.02 5.70 11.19
C LEU A 62 18.06 5.20 9.74
N LEU A 63 17.37 4.10 9.43
CA LEU A 63 17.37 3.47 8.10
C LEU A 63 16.29 4.02 7.16
N LYS A 64 15.32 4.79 7.69
CA LYS A 64 14.28 5.47 6.90
C LYS A 64 14.83 6.28 5.70
N PRO A 65 15.90 7.10 5.81
CA PRO A 65 16.46 7.83 4.65
C PRO A 65 17.03 6.90 3.57
N LEU A 66 17.45 5.69 3.91
CA LEU A 66 18.00 4.71 2.97
C LEU A 66 16.90 3.91 2.24
N ARG A 67 15.62 4.23 2.46
CA ARG A 67 14.45 3.51 1.89
C ARG A 67 14.48 2.01 2.19
N GLN A 68 15.05 1.63 3.33
CA GLN A 68 15.07 0.24 3.76
C GLN A 68 13.69 -0.19 4.29
N PRO A 69 13.25 -1.42 3.98
CA PRO A 69 11.96 -1.90 4.43
C PRO A 69 12.03 -2.27 5.92
N ARG A 70 10.85 -2.31 6.57
CA ARG A 70 10.72 -2.59 8.00
C ARG A 70 11.44 -3.86 8.46
N ILE A 71 11.30 -4.95 7.70
CA ILE A 71 11.91 -6.24 8.00
C ILE A 71 13.43 -6.13 8.24
N ILE A 72 14.13 -5.32 7.44
CA ILE A 72 15.58 -5.13 7.57
C ILE A 72 15.90 -4.42 8.88
N SER A 73 15.14 -3.39 9.23
CA SER A 73 15.35 -2.65 10.49
C SER A 73 15.10 -3.51 11.73
N GLU A 74 14.06 -4.35 11.71
CA GLU A 74 13.71 -5.21 12.84
C GLU A 74 14.70 -6.38 12.99
N LEU A 75 15.11 -6.98 11.87
CA LEU A 75 16.09 -8.05 11.86
C LEU A 75 17.49 -7.57 12.27
N LEU A 76 17.93 -6.39 11.80
CA LEU A 76 19.15 -5.76 12.29
C LEU A 76 19.06 -5.43 13.78
N GLY A 77 17.90 -4.99 14.26
CA GLY A 77 17.62 -4.81 15.69
C GLY A 77 17.80 -6.10 16.48
N GLY A 78 17.25 -7.21 15.99
CA GLY A 78 17.45 -8.53 16.58
C GLY A 78 18.93 -8.93 16.63
N ILE A 79 19.67 -8.76 15.53
CA ILE A 79 21.11 -9.12 15.46
C ILE A 79 21.97 -8.26 16.41
N ILE A 80 21.65 -6.96 16.52
CA ILE A 80 22.33 -6.05 17.43
C ILE A 80 22.10 -6.47 18.88
N ILE A 81 20.87 -6.85 19.22
CA ILE A 81 20.50 -7.35 20.55
C ILE A 81 21.17 -8.71 20.83
N GLY A 82 21.28 -9.55 19.79
CA GLY A 82 21.86 -10.88 19.84
C GLY A 82 23.36 -10.96 20.18
N PRO A 83 23.94 -12.17 20.17
CA PRO A 83 25.32 -12.42 20.59
C PRO A 83 26.37 -11.76 19.70
N SER A 84 25.96 -11.29 18.51
CA SER A 84 26.83 -10.61 17.56
C SER A 84 27.31 -9.23 18.04
N VAL A 85 26.52 -8.51 18.86
CA VAL A 85 26.87 -7.16 19.33
C VAL A 85 26.67 -6.97 20.83
N LEU A 86 25.45 -6.69 21.32
CA LEU A 86 25.22 -6.34 22.73
C LEU A 86 25.34 -7.56 23.65
N SER A 87 24.74 -8.69 23.28
CA SER A 87 24.79 -9.94 24.07
C SER A 87 26.16 -10.65 24.04
N ARG A 88 27.15 -10.06 23.35
CA ARG A 88 28.56 -10.46 23.47
C ARG A 88 29.13 -10.16 24.85
N SER A 89 28.67 -9.09 25.51
CA SER A 89 29.06 -8.78 26.88
C SER A 89 28.32 -9.71 27.85
N LYS A 90 29.08 -10.50 28.63
CA LYS A 90 28.50 -11.41 29.65
C LYS A 90 27.61 -10.67 30.65
N GLY A 91 27.96 -9.42 30.99
CA GLY A 91 27.16 -8.58 31.89
C GLY A 91 25.80 -8.22 31.29
N PHE A 92 25.77 -7.80 30.02
CA PHE A 92 24.52 -7.47 29.34
C PHE A 92 23.64 -8.71 29.11
N ARG A 93 24.25 -9.81 28.67
CA ARG A 93 23.53 -11.08 28.44
C ARG A 93 22.89 -11.60 29.72
N ASN A 94 23.62 -11.66 30.82
CA ASN A 94 23.07 -12.15 32.09
C ASN A 94 22.00 -11.22 32.68
N PHE A 95 22.02 -9.94 32.33
CA PHE A 95 21.10 -8.92 32.86
C PHE A 95 19.79 -8.83 32.05
N ILE A 96 19.87 -8.92 30.71
CA ILE A 96 18.71 -8.76 29.83
C ILE A 96 18.18 -10.09 29.30
N PHE A 97 19.03 -11.09 29.02
CA PHE A 97 18.64 -12.38 28.43
C PHE A 97 19.19 -13.58 29.25
N PRO A 98 18.69 -13.81 30.47
CA PRO A 98 18.99 -15.02 31.22
C PRO A 98 18.28 -16.22 30.58
N ASP A 99 18.88 -17.41 30.71
CA ASP A 99 18.41 -18.64 30.06
C ASP A 99 16.91 -18.99 30.33
N THR A 100 16.30 -18.45 31.39
CA THR A 100 14.86 -18.61 31.68
C THR A 100 13.95 -17.85 30.72
N ALA A 101 14.37 -16.69 30.25
CA ALA A 101 13.57 -15.84 29.38
C ALA A 101 13.75 -16.20 27.90
N ASP A 102 14.89 -16.78 27.52
CA ASP A 102 15.13 -17.35 26.18
C ASP A 102 13.99 -18.29 25.73
N TYR A 103 13.47 -19.11 26.65
CA TYR A 103 12.34 -20.00 26.36
C TYR A 103 11.05 -19.23 26.06
N ALA A 104 10.72 -18.20 26.87
CA ALA A 104 9.53 -17.38 26.65
C ALA A 104 9.64 -16.61 25.32
N LEU A 105 10.79 -15.99 25.07
CA LEU A 105 11.09 -15.26 23.84
C LEU A 105 10.99 -16.15 22.59
N LYS A 106 11.55 -17.37 22.62
CA LYS A 106 11.44 -18.33 21.50
C LYS A 106 9.98 -18.65 21.18
N ASN A 107 9.18 -18.98 22.18
CA ASN A 107 7.78 -19.37 21.97
C ASN A 107 6.91 -18.19 21.52
N ILE A 108 7.09 -17.00 22.11
CA ILE A 108 6.38 -15.79 21.68
C ILE A 108 6.80 -15.40 20.25
N GLY A 109 8.07 -15.51 19.91
CA GLY A 109 8.59 -15.26 18.56
C GLY A 109 8.01 -16.22 17.51
N LEU A 110 7.88 -17.51 17.83
CA LEU A 110 7.23 -18.49 16.96
C LEU A 110 5.73 -18.18 16.78
N ILE A 111 5.04 -17.83 17.87
CA ILE A 111 3.63 -17.39 17.81
C ILE A 111 3.49 -16.14 16.93
N GLY A 112 4.44 -15.20 16.99
CA GLY A 112 4.49 -14.04 16.10
C GLY A 112 4.53 -14.42 14.62
N PHE A 113 5.42 -15.34 14.23
CA PHE A 113 5.48 -15.84 12.85
C PHE A 113 4.20 -16.59 12.43
N MET A 114 3.58 -17.37 13.33
CA MET A 114 2.32 -18.04 13.06
C MET A 114 1.21 -17.06 12.73
N TYR A 115 1.02 -16.02 13.57
CA TYR A 115 0.00 -15.01 13.32
C TYR A 115 0.32 -14.13 12.11
N PHE A 116 1.60 -13.85 11.84
CA PHE A 116 2.01 -13.14 10.64
C PHE A 116 1.62 -13.91 9.37
N LEU A 117 1.90 -15.22 9.31
CA LEU A 117 1.55 -16.05 8.17
C LEU A 117 0.04 -16.25 8.05
N PHE A 118 -0.68 -16.33 9.15
CA PHE A 118 -2.14 -16.30 9.14
C PHE A 118 -2.68 -15.01 8.50
N ILE A 119 -2.26 -13.83 8.97
CA ILE A 119 -2.71 -12.54 8.41
C ILE A 119 -2.32 -12.42 6.94
N SER A 120 -1.12 -12.88 6.57
CA SER A 120 -0.68 -12.88 5.17
C SER A 120 -1.53 -13.82 4.31
N GLY A 121 -1.92 -14.98 4.83
CA GLY A 121 -2.87 -15.89 4.20
C GLY A 121 -4.25 -15.24 4.01
N VAL A 122 -4.79 -14.55 5.02
CA VAL A 122 -6.09 -13.84 4.93
C VAL A 122 -6.07 -12.74 3.87
N LYS A 123 -4.94 -12.06 3.70
CA LYS A 123 -4.78 -11.01 2.67
C LYS A 123 -4.66 -11.56 1.25
N THR A 124 -4.39 -12.86 1.11
CA THR A 124 -4.13 -13.52 -0.16
C THR A 124 -5.43 -13.91 -0.85
N ASP A 125 -5.67 -13.33 -2.02
CA ASP A 125 -6.83 -13.66 -2.86
C ASP A 125 -6.51 -14.85 -3.77
N LEU A 126 -6.98 -16.04 -3.39
CA LEU A 126 -6.82 -17.25 -4.21
C LEU A 126 -7.67 -17.24 -5.50
N THR A 127 -8.70 -16.40 -5.58
CA THR A 127 -9.55 -16.33 -6.77
C THR A 127 -8.82 -15.67 -7.94
N GLN A 128 -7.89 -14.75 -7.65
CA GLN A 128 -7.06 -14.10 -8.66
C GLN A 128 -6.27 -15.09 -9.51
N ILE A 129 -5.82 -16.22 -8.93
CA ILE A 129 -5.05 -17.25 -9.65
C ILE A 129 -5.78 -17.76 -10.90
N LYS A 130 -7.12 -17.85 -10.87
CA LYS A 130 -7.92 -18.28 -12.03
C LYS A 130 -7.91 -17.26 -13.17
N ASN A 131 -7.71 -15.98 -12.84
CA ASN A 131 -7.71 -14.87 -13.79
C ASN A 131 -6.28 -14.45 -14.19
N VAL A 132 -5.25 -15.16 -13.74
CA VAL A 132 -3.86 -14.83 -14.06
C VAL A 132 -3.54 -15.15 -15.52
N GLY A 133 -2.91 -14.18 -16.20
CA GLY A 133 -2.45 -14.35 -17.58
C GLY A 133 -1.37 -15.44 -17.72
N LYS A 134 -1.28 -16.04 -18.91
CA LYS A 134 -0.30 -17.10 -19.23
C LYS A 134 1.16 -16.67 -18.95
N LYS A 135 1.45 -15.38 -19.13
CA LYS A 135 2.78 -14.79 -18.93
C LYS A 135 3.30 -14.95 -17.50
N GLN A 136 2.47 -14.67 -16.50
CA GLN A 136 2.85 -14.78 -15.09
C GLN A 136 3.13 -16.24 -14.70
N TRP A 137 2.39 -17.19 -15.25
CA TRP A 137 2.64 -18.63 -15.09
C TRP A 137 4.02 -19.03 -15.61
N TYR A 138 4.37 -18.63 -16.83
CA TYR A 138 5.70 -18.92 -17.37
C TYR A 138 6.81 -18.29 -16.53
N ILE A 139 6.65 -17.05 -16.10
CA ILE A 139 7.66 -16.36 -15.27
C ILE A 139 7.82 -17.07 -13.91
N ALA A 140 6.73 -17.51 -13.28
CA ALA A 140 6.79 -18.27 -12.04
C ALA A 140 7.50 -19.63 -12.23
N ILE A 141 7.08 -20.43 -13.21
CA ILE A 141 7.62 -21.77 -13.45
C ILE A 141 9.11 -21.72 -13.78
N PHE A 142 9.51 -20.87 -14.74
CA PHE A 142 10.92 -20.73 -15.11
C PHE A 142 11.73 -20.07 -13.99
N GLY A 143 11.16 -19.07 -13.31
CA GLY A 143 11.77 -18.37 -12.19
C GLY A 143 12.03 -19.26 -10.97
N VAL A 144 11.32 -20.38 -10.81
CA VAL A 144 11.60 -21.40 -9.78
C VAL A 144 12.48 -22.52 -10.33
N SER A 145 12.14 -23.09 -11.48
CA SER A 145 12.78 -24.32 -11.98
C SER A 145 14.25 -24.11 -12.36
N ILE A 146 14.58 -23.02 -13.06
CA ILE A 146 15.96 -22.79 -13.54
C ILE A 146 16.91 -22.50 -12.35
N PRO A 147 16.60 -21.59 -11.41
CA PRO A 147 17.46 -21.37 -10.24
C PRO A 147 17.60 -22.61 -9.37
N MET A 148 16.53 -23.41 -9.22
CA MET A 148 16.57 -24.65 -8.45
C MET A 148 17.54 -25.65 -9.08
N LEU A 149 17.47 -25.88 -10.40
CA LEU A 149 18.36 -26.80 -11.10
C LEU A 149 19.82 -26.35 -11.05
N CYS A 150 20.09 -25.05 -11.26
CA CYS A 150 21.44 -24.51 -11.18
C CYS A 150 22.02 -24.61 -9.75
N SER A 151 21.22 -24.29 -8.73
CA SER A 151 21.61 -24.41 -7.32
C SER A 151 21.87 -25.87 -6.93
N LEU A 152 21.03 -26.79 -7.40
CA LEU A 152 21.20 -28.23 -7.18
C LEU A 152 22.47 -28.77 -7.83
N PHE A 153 22.78 -28.35 -9.05
CA PHE A 153 24.02 -28.72 -9.73
C PHE A 153 25.25 -28.31 -8.92
N ILE A 154 25.27 -27.08 -8.41
CA ILE A 154 26.36 -26.59 -7.54
C ILE A 154 26.40 -27.35 -6.23
N GLY A 155 25.24 -27.61 -5.63
CA GLY A 155 25.14 -28.40 -4.41
C GLY A 155 25.74 -29.79 -4.58
N LEU A 156 25.46 -30.46 -5.70
CA LEU A 156 26.03 -31.78 -6.02
C LEU A 156 27.53 -31.71 -6.28
N ALA A 157 28.00 -30.69 -6.99
CA ALA A 157 29.42 -30.48 -7.23
C ALA A 157 30.22 -30.27 -5.94
N LEU A 158 29.63 -29.59 -4.95
CA LEU A 158 30.25 -29.24 -3.67
C LEU A 158 29.82 -30.17 -2.52
N GLN A 159 29.06 -31.22 -2.79
CA GLN A 159 28.45 -32.11 -1.79
C GLN A 159 29.50 -32.71 -0.83
N LYS A 160 30.69 -33.04 -1.34
CA LYS A 160 31.78 -33.63 -0.53
C LYS A 160 32.32 -32.68 0.55
N SER A 161 32.13 -31.37 0.38
CA SER A 161 32.58 -30.34 1.32
C SER A 161 31.51 -29.94 2.33
N MET A 162 30.28 -30.45 2.18
CA MET A 162 29.16 -30.16 3.07
C MET A 162 29.15 -31.08 4.29
N GLU A 163 28.54 -30.61 5.38
CA GLU A 163 28.21 -31.47 6.51
C GLU A 163 27.28 -32.61 6.09
N LYS A 164 27.44 -33.77 6.74
CA LYS A 164 26.76 -35.03 6.36
C LYS A 164 25.24 -34.90 6.32
N GLU A 165 24.63 -34.18 7.27
CA GLU A 165 23.18 -33.98 7.34
C GLU A 165 22.67 -33.06 6.23
N LEU A 166 23.43 -32.02 5.88
CA LEU A 166 23.12 -31.11 4.79
C LEU A 166 23.34 -31.75 3.41
N ALA A 167 24.33 -32.66 3.30
CA ALA A 167 24.67 -33.38 2.08
C ALA A 167 23.65 -34.47 1.69
N LYS A 168 22.66 -34.77 2.54
CA LYS A 168 21.58 -35.71 2.21
C LYS A 168 20.73 -35.15 1.07
N ALA A 169 20.27 -36.03 0.17
CA ALA A 169 19.49 -35.64 -1.01
C ALA A 169 18.21 -34.87 -0.65
N SER A 170 17.51 -35.27 0.41
CA SER A 170 16.34 -34.59 0.98
C SER A 170 16.67 -33.16 1.44
N SER A 171 17.75 -32.98 2.21
CA SER A 171 18.22 -31.68 2.68
C SER A 171 18.61 -30.78 1.52
N MET A 172 19.39 -31.29 0.57
CA MET A 172 19.83 -30.52 -0.59
C MET A 172 18.64 -30.07 -1.44
N LEU A 173 17.68 -30.96 -1.69
CA LEU A 173 16.47 -30.62 -2.43
C LEU A 173 15.70 -29.50 -1.71
N GLY A 174 15.48 -29.62 -0.40
CA GLY A 174 14.83 -28.60 0.41
C GLY A 174 15.54 -27.24 0.40
N VAL A 175 16.88 -27.25 0.48
CA VAL A 175 17.68 -26.01 0.42
C VAL A 175 17.58 -25.36 -0.96
N THR A 176 17.68 -26.15 -2.02
CA THR A 176 17.62 -25.63 -3.40
C THR A 176 16.25 -25.12 -3.79
N SER A 177 15.17 -25.78 -3.35
CA SER A 177 13.80 -25.31 -3.59
C SER A 177 13.54 -24.00 -2.87
N GLU A 178 13.92 -23.88 -1.60
CA GLU A 178 13.74 -22.67 -0.81
C GLU A 178 14.51 -21.47 -1.39
N LEU A 179 15.75 -21.69 -1.82
CA LEU A 179 16.56 -20.69 -2.50
C LEU A 179 16.03 -20.29 -3.88
N ALA A 180 15.05 -21.01 -4.44
CA ALA A 180 14.42 -20.70 -5.72
C ALA A 180 13.03 -20.07 -5.57
N ILE A 181 12.21 -20.51 -4.61
CA ILE A 181 10.84 -20.04 -4.38
C ILE A 181 10.84 -18.56 -3.96
N THR A 182 9.87 -17.79 -4.42
CA THR A 182 9.53 -16.48 -3.82
C THR A 182 8.18 -16.56 -3.13
N ALA A 183 8.07 -15.94 -1.96
CA ALA A 183 6.84 -16.00 -1.17
C ALA A 183 6.05 -14.68 -1.20
N PHE A 184 4.73 -14.75 -1.39
CA PHE A 184 3.84 -13.59 -1.35
C PHE A 184 3.87 -12.86 0.00
N PRO A 185 3.88 -13.53 1.17
CA PRO A 185 3.97 -12.86 2.48
C PRO A 185 5.21 -11.97 2.61
N VAL A 186 6.28 -12.25 1.86
CA VAL A 186 7.52 -11.45 1.85
C VAL A 186 7.40 -10.26 0.91
N ILE A 187 6.90 -10.47 -0.30
CA ILE A 187 6.85 -9.42 -1.32
C ILE A 187 5.83 -8.34 -0.96
N TYR A 188 4.64 -8.74 -0.49
CA TYR A 188 3.52 -7.83 -0.28
C TYR A 188 3.86 -6.65 0.67
N PRO A 189 4.41 -6.88 1.88
CA PRO A 189 4.77 -5.79 2.78
C PRO A 189 5.83 -4.85 2.18
N ILE A 190 6.82 -5.38 1.46
CA ILE A 190 7.90 -4.58 0.88
C ILE A 190 7.37 -3.69 -0.26
N ILE A 191 6.57 -4.24 -1.19
CA ILE A 191 5.94 -3.47 -2.27
C ILE A 191 4.97 -2.42 -1.72
N ARG A 192 4.24 -2.75 -0.64
CA ARG A 192 3.37 -1.80 0.07
C ARG A 192 4.15 -0.61 0.61
N GLU A 193 5.29 -0.86 1.25
CA GLU A 193 6.15 0.22 1.78
C GLU A 193 6.78 1.07 0.66
N LEU A 194 7.09 0.46 -0.50
CA LEU A 194 7.58 1.16 -1.68
C LEU A 194 6.50 1.91 -2.48
N ASN A 195 5.22 1.84 -2.07
CA ASN A 195 4.06 2.39 -2.78
C ASN A 195 3.94 1.88 -4.24
N LEU A 196 4.28 0.61 -4.46
CA LEU A 196 4.24 -0.02 -5.78
C LEU A 196 3.03 -0.94 -5.99
N LEU A 197 2.12 -1.06 -5.00
CA LEU A 197 0.99 -2.01 -5.06
C LEU A 197 0.05 -1.77 -6.26
N SER A 198 -0.27 -0.51 -6.56
CA SER A 198 -1.15 -0.16 -7.69
C SER A 198 -0.42 -0.13 -9.04
N SER A 199 0.91 -0.23 -9.05
CA SER A 199 1.69 -0.28 -10.29
C SER A 199 1.48 -1.61 -11.05
N GLU A 200 1.65 -1.59 -12.36
CA GLU A 200 1.52 -2.80 -13.19
C GLU A 200 2.54 -3.88 -12.79
N ILE A 201 3.77 -3.46 -12.46
CA ILE A 201 4.83 -4.36 -11.99
C ILE A 201 4.47 -4.94 -10.61
N GLY A 202 3.93 -4.11 -9.71
CA GLY A 202 3.46 -4.56 -8.40
C GLY A 202 2.40 -5.64 -8.52
N ARG A 203 1.32 -5.37 -9.26
CA ARG A 203 0.25 -6.35 -9.51
C ARG A 203 0.78 -7.63 -10.14
N MET A 204 1.65 -7.51 -11.14
CA MET A 204 2.25 -8.67 -11.81
C MET A 204 3.11 -9.51 -10.87
N SER A 205 3.97 -8.86 -10.08
CA SER A 205 4.86 -9.54 -9.13
C SER A 205 4.08 -10.27 -8.02
N LEU A 206 2.99 -9.68 -7.51
CA LEU A 206 2.10 -10.31 -6.55
C LEU A 206 1.45 -11.56 -7.14
N SER A 207 0.88 -11.49 -8.35
CA SER A 207 0.30 -12.66 -9.02
C SER A 207 1.33 -13.76 -9.30
N THR A 208 2.55 -13.40 -9.71
CA THR A 208 3.64 -14.38 -9.91
C THR A 208 4.08 -15.02 -8.60
N ALA A 209 4.14 -14.26 -7.51
CA ALA A 209 4.47 -14.77 -6.17
C ALA A 209 3.42 -15.74 -5.65
N LEU A 210 2.13 -15.48 -5.88
CA LEU A 210 1.05 -16.41 -5.51
C LEU A 210 1.17 -17.76 -6.22
N ILE A 211 1.55 -17.77 -7.50
CA ILE A 211 1.81 -19.02 -8.23
C ILE A 211 3.04 -19.73 -7.64
N SER A 212 4.09 -18.96 -7.34
CA SER A 212 5.30 -19.48 -6.69
C SER A 212 5.01 -20.08 -5.31
N ASP A 213 4.10 -19.51 -4.52
CA ASP A 213 3.68 -20.07 -3.22
C ASP A 213 2.96 -21.40 -3.36
N ILE A 214 2.08 -21.57 -4.36
CA ILE A 214 1.43 -22.87 -4.61
C ILE A 214 2.49 -23.93 -4.92
N ILE A 215 3.45 -23.60 -5.78
CA ILE A 215 4.57 -24.49 -6.11
C ILE A 215 5.40 -24.76 -4.86
N GLY A 216 5.66 -23.73 -4.05
CA GLY A 216 6.47 -23.82 -2.85
C GLY A 216 5.87 -24.70 -1.75
N ILE A 217 4.57 -24.56 -1.48
CA ILE A 217 3.86 -25.42 -0.52
C ILE A 217 4.00 -26.90 -0.91
N GLN A 218 3.91 -27.22 -2.20
CA GLN A 218 4.13 -28.61 -2.66
C GLN A 218 5.56 -29.08 -2.41
N PHE A 219 6.57 -28.25 -2.70
CA PHE A 219 7.96 -28.60 -2.42
C PHE A 219 8.25 -28.76 -0.93
N VAL A 220 7.64 -27.93 -0.06
CA VAL A 220 7.77 -28.06 1.40
C VAL A 220 7.17 -29.38 1.89
N VAL A 221 5.97 -29.75 1.43
CA VAL A 221 5.34 -31.03 1.78
C VAL A 221 6.18 -32.21 1.29
N ILE A 222 6.72 -32.14 0.06
CA ILE A 222 7.63 -33.18 -0.48
C ILE A 222 8.91 -33.27 0.35
N PHE A 223 9.49 -32.14 0.74
CA PHE A 223 10.68 -32.08 1.59
C PHE A 223 10.43 -32.73 2.95
N GLU A 224 9.33 -32.37 3.63
CA GLU A 224 8.96 -32.92 4.93
C GLU A 224 8.68 -34.43 4.83
N ALA A 225 7.98 -34.87 3.78
CA ALA A 225 7.74 -36.29 3.52
C ALA A 225 9.06 -37.06 3.29
N ALA A 226 9.98 -36.50 2.51
CA ALA A 226 11.29 -37.08 2.27
C ALA A 226 12.11 -37.19 3.56
N LYS A 227 12.04 -36.16 4.42
CA LYS A 227 12.71 -36.16 5.73
C LYS A 227 12.19 -37.25 6.66
N GLN A 228 10.88 -37.43 6.74
CA GLN A 228 10.30 -38.49 7.56
C GLN A 228 10.57 -39.88 6.98
N GLY A 229 10.70 -39.97 5.65
CA GLY A 229 11.08 -41.19 4.93
C GLY A 229 12.51 -41.69 5.22
N GLU A 230 13.43 -40.82 5.66
CA GLU A 230 14.81 -41.20 6.01
C GLU A 230 14.86 -42.21 7.16
N HIS A 231 13.95 -42.10 8.12
CA HIS A 231 13.88 -43.02 9.26
C HIS A 231 13.08 -44.28 8.90
N LYS A 232 11.88 -44.11 8.33
CA LYS A 232 11.00 -45.21 7.92
C LYS A 232 10.20 -44.79 6.68
N SER A 233 10.32 -45.53 5.57
CA SER A 233 9.56 -45.24 4.34
C SER A 233 8.05 -45.20 4.55
N MET A 234 7.50 -45.98 5.48
CA MET A 234 6.07 -45.93 5.82
C MET A 234 5.66 -44.62 6.52
N ALA A 235 6.57 -43.96 7.24
CA ALA A 235 6.27 -42.68 7.90
C ALA A 235 5.98 -41.59 6.86
N ALA A 236 6.70 -41.57 5.74
CA ALA A 236 6.44 -40.63 4.64
C ALA A 236 5.03 -40.78 4.06
N LEU A 237 4.52 -42.01 3.93
CA LEU A 237 3.15 -42.24 3.46
C LEU A 237 2.11 -41.76 4.46
N TRP A 238 2.29 -42.08 5.76
CA TRP A 238 1.40 -41.59 6.82
C TRP A 238 1.39 -40.08 6.91
N PHE A 239 2.55 -39.45 6.73
CA PHE A 239 2.69 -38.01 6.67
C PHE A 239 1.91 -37.38 5.52
N LEU A 240 2.06 -37.91 4.31
CA LEU A 240 1.32 -37.40 3.14
C LEU A 240 -0.19 -37.54 3.33
N ILE A 241 -0.65 -38.66 3.90
CA ILE A 241 -2.06 -38.87 4.25
C ILE A 241 -2.51 -37.84 5.29
N TYR A 242 -1.73 -37.64 6.36
CA TYR A 242 -2.04 -36.69 7.42
C TYR A 242 -2.10 -35.24 6.91
N SER A 243 -1.09 -34.82 6.14
CA SER A 243 -1.03 -33.50 5.50
C SER A 243 -2.22 -33.28 4.57
N PHE A 244 -2.59 -34.29 3.77
CA PHE A 244 -3.76 -34.20 2.89
C PHE A 244 -5.06 -34.09 3.69
N LEU A 245 -5.23 -34.86 4.77
CA LEU A 245 -6.41 -34.82 5.63
C LEU A 245 -6.59 -33.45 6.32
N ILE A 246 -5.52 -32.89 6.87
CA ILE A 246 -5.57 -31.53 7.45
C ILE A 246 -5.92 -30.50 6.38
N GLY A 247 -5.23 -30.52 5.24
CA GLY A 247 -5.51 -29.60 4.14
C GLY A 247 -6.97 -29.69 3.66
N ALA A 248 -7.47 -30.90 3.45
CA ALA A 248 -8.86 -31.14 3.06
C ALA A 248 -9.86 -30.67 4.12
N SER A 249 -9.57 -30.87 5.42
CA SER A 249 -10.41 -30.39 6.51
C SER A 249 -10.50 -28.85 6.55
N ILE A 250 -9.37 -28.16 6.37
CA ILE A 250 -9.31 -26.69 6.36
C ILE A 250 -10.03 -26.12 5.13
N PHE A 251 -9.66 -26.58 3.93
CA PHE A 251 -10.21 -26.02 2.68
C PHE A 251 -11.64 -26.47 2.38
N GLY A 252 -12.09 -27.61 2.90
CA GLY A 252 -13.45 -28.11 2.75
C GLY A 252 -14.37 -27.70 3.90
N GLY A 253 -13.98 -28.02 5.14
CA GLY A 253 -14.80 -27.79 6.33
C GLY A 253 -14.75 -26.34 6.82
N VAL A 254 -13.56 -25.86 7.20
CA VAL A 254 -13.40 -24.53 7.81
C VAL A 254 -13.80 -23.43 6.83
N ARG A 255 -13.41 -23.54 5.56
CA ARG A 255 -13.83 -22.59 4.52
C ARG A 255 -15.35 -22.43 4.44
N GLN A 256 -16.10 -23.53 4.55
CA GLN A 256 -17.56 -23.48 4.51
C GLN A 256 -18.16 -22.78 5.73
N ILE A 257 -17.55 -22.98 6.91
CA ILE A 257 -17.91 -22.25 8.14
C ILE A 257 -17.65 -20.75 7.95
N MET A 258 -16.52 -20.36 7.36
CA MET A 258 -16.20 -18.94 7.10
C MET A 258 -17.21 -18.30 6.14
N ILE A 259 -17.59 -19.00 5.06
CA ILE A 259 -18.62 -18.53 4.12
C ILE A 259 -19.99 -18.39 4.83
N TRP A 260 -20.31 -19.29 5.75
CA TRP A 260 -21.52 -19.20 6.55
C TRP A 260 -21.51 -17.97 7.48
N ILE A 261 -20.40 -17.70 8.17
CA ILE A 261 -20.24 -16.49 9.00
C ILE A 261 -20.43 -15.22 8.17
N ILE A 262 -19.87 -15.18 6.96
CA ILE A 262 -20.05 -14.04 6.05
C ILE A 262 -21.52 -13.83 5.70
N LYS A 263 -22.26 -14.91 5.39
CA LYS A 263 -23.70 -14.84 5.07
C LYS A 263 -24.57 -14.46 6.26
N ALA A 264 -24.15 -14.80 7.48
CA ALA A 264 -24.84 -14.45 8.72
C ALA A 264 -24.58 -13.00 9.16
N THR A 265 -23.51 -12.37 8.64
CA THR A 265 -23.16 -10.99 8.99
C THR A 265 -24.01 -10.01 8.15
N PRO A 266 -24.68 -9.03 8.77
CA PRO A 266 -25.45 -8.03 8.02
C PRO A 266 -24.55 -7.20 7.09
N GLU A 267 -25.06 -6.85 5.91
CA GLU A 267 -24.35 -6.02 4.95
C GLU A 267 -23.91 -4.68 5.56
N GLY A 268 -22.65 -4.30 5.31
CA GLY A 268 -22.06 -3.04 5.80
C GLY A 268 -21.62 -3.04 7.27
N LYS A 269 -21.86 -4.11 8.05
CA LYS A 269 -21.41 -4.21 9.46
C LYS A 269 -20.15 -5.05 9.61
N SER A 270 -19.31 -4.68 10.59
CA SER A 270 -18.16 -5.50 10.99
C SER A 270 -18.63 -6.82 11.61
N VAL A 271 -17.86 -7.88 11.39
CA VAL A 271 -18.15 -9.20 11.98
C VAL A 271 -18.10 -9.11 13.51
N GLU A 272 -18.98 -9.83 14.20
CA GLU A 272 -19.00 -9.87 15.66
C GLU A 272 -17.66 -10.33 16.24
N GLN A 273 -17.25 -9.71 17.35
CA GLN A 273 -15.95 -9.97 17.99
C GLN A 273 -15.78 -11.43 18.41
N ILE A 274 -16.87 -12.13 18.71
CA ILE A 274 -16.83 -13.55 19.09
C ILE A 274 -16.25 -14.43 17.97
N TYR A 275 -16.62 -14.17 16.71
CA TYR A 275 -16.09 -14.91 15.56
C TYR A 275 -14.60 -14.63 15.36
N VAL A 276 -14.17 -13.38 15.54
CA VAL A 276 -12.75 -13.01 15.47
C VAL A 276 -11.94 -13.79 16.51
N VAL A 277 -12.43 -13.88 17.75
CA VAL A 277 -11.75 -14.64 18.82
C VAL A 277 -11.69 -16.14 18.49
N PHE A 278 -12.76 -16.75 18.00
CA PHE A 278 -12.75 -18.16 17.59
C PHE A 278 -11.78 -18.44 16.44
N ILE A 279 -11.67 -17.54 15.47
CA ILE A 279 -10.72 -17.68 14.37
C ILE A 279 -9.28 -17.58 14.88
N LEU A 280 -8.99 -16.63 15.77
CA LEU A 280 -7.67 -16.51 16.40
C LEU A 280 -7.30 -17.72 17.26
N LEU A 281 -8.28 -18.36 17.91
CA LEU A 281 -8.09 -19.65 18.57
C LEU A 281 -7.82 -20.76 17.55
N GLY A 282 -8.50 -20.74 16.40
CA GLY A 282 -8.26 -21.63 15.28
C GLY A 282 -6.83 -21.57 14.75
N VAL A 283 -6.18 -20.41 14.77
CA VAL A 283 -4.75 -20.26 14.43
C VAL A 283 -3.87 -21.12 15.33
N LEU A 284 -4.10 -21.06 16.63
CA LEU A 284 -3.34 -21.87 17.61
C LEU A 284 -3.62 -23.37 17.43
N LEU A 285 -4.88 -23.73 17.23
CA LEU A 285 -5.29 -25.13 17.04
C LEU A 285 -4.70 -25.74 15.77
N THR A 286 -4.75 -25.01 14.65
CA THR A 286 -4.18 -25.49 13.37
C THR A 286 -2.67 -25.61 13.42
N GLY A 287 -1.98 -24.70 14.11
CA GLY A 287 -0.55 -24.83 14.38
C GLY A 287 -0.20 -26.04 15.23
N PHE A 288 -0.96 -26.27 16.31
CA PHE A 288 -0.80 -27.45 17.16
C PHE A 288 -1.00 -28.77 16.39
N LEU A 289 -2.03 -28.85 15.54
CA LEU A 289 -2.26 -30.03 14.70
C LEU A 289 -1.14 -30.24 13.69
N CYS A 290 -0.60 -29.17 13.09
CA CYS A 290 0.54 -29.29 12.17
C CYS A 290 1.79 -29.80 12.88
N ASP A 291 2.13 -29.24 14.04
CA ASP A 291 3.28 -29.67 14.85
C ASP A 291 3.17 -31.15 15.26
N LEU A 292 1.96 -31.57 15.66
CA LEU A 292 1.67 -32.97 16.00
C LEU A 292 1.91 -33.94 14.82
N GLY A 293 1.66 -33.49 13.60
CA GLY A 293 1.94 -34.24 12.37
C GLY A 293 3.36 -34.15 11.85
N GLY A 294 4.21 -33.34 12.47
CA GLY A 294 5.55 -33.03 11.96
C GLY A 294 5.55 -32.17 10.70
N ILE A 295 4.46 -31.42 10.45
CA ILE A 295 4.40 -30.35 9.45
C ILE A 295 4.94 -29.08 10.12
N ALA A 296 5.67 -28.22 9.39
CA ALA A 296 6.10 -26.94 9.93
C ALA A 296 4.92 -26.15 10.54
N VAL A 297 5.08 -25.74 11.81
CA VAL A 297 4.00 -25.21 12.67
C VAL A 297 3.20 -24.08 12.02
N ALA A 298 3.84 -23.24 11.22
CA ALA A 298 3.17 -22.08 10.62
C ALA A 298 2.42 -22.38 9.31
N ASN A 299 2.57 -23.58 8.72
CA ASN A 299 1.78 -23.97 7.54
C ASN A 299 0.29 -24.07 7.87
N GLY A 300 -0.07 -24.54 9.06
CA GLY A 300 -1.47 -24.60 9.52
C GLY A 300 -2.15 -23.21 9.56
N PRO A 301 -1.59 -22.24 10.31
CA PRO A 301 -2.01 -20.84 10.28
C PRO A 301 -2.11 -20.25 8.87
N LEU A 302 -1.13 -20.52 8.01
CA LEU A 302 -1.15 -20.07 6.61
C LEU A 302 -2.34 -20.66 5.84
N TRP A 303 -2.56 -21.98 5.90
CA TRP A 303 -3.67 -22.65 5.23
C TRP A 303 -5.02 -22.19 5.76
N LEU A 304 -5.13 -21.96 7.08
CA LEU A 304 -6.33 -21.38 7.68
C LEU A 304 -6.60 -19.97 7.13
N GLY A 305 -5.55 -19.13 7.04
CA GLY A 305 -5.67 -17.80 6.46
C GLY A 305 -6.12 -17.84 4.99
N LEU A 306 -5.52 -18.72 4.19
CA LEU A 306 -5.88 -18.93 2.78
C LEU A 306 -7.31 -19.47 2.56
N ALA A 307 -7.88 -20.16 3.56
CA ALA A 307 -9.25 -20.64 3.52
C ALA A 307 -10.28 -19.53 3.79
N ILE A 308 -9.86 -18.43 4.42
CA ILE A 308 -10.72 -17.27 4.71
C ILE A 308 -10.78 -16.38 3.46
N PRO A 309 -11.98 -16.04 2.94
CA PRO A 309 -12.10 -15.10 1.84
C PRO A 309 -11.52 -13.72 2.21
N ASP A 310 -10.73 -13.15 1.30
CA ASP A 310 -10.07 -11.88 1.48
C ASP A 310 -11.05 -10.68 1.34
N GLY A 311 -10.77 -9.61 2.09
CA GLY A 311 -11.60 -8.39 2.08
C GLY A 311 -12.84 -8.43 2.98
N PRO A 312 -13.76 -7.46 2.82
CA PRO A 312 -14.92 -7.32 3.70
C PRO A 312 -16.00 -8.39 3.47
N PRO A 313 -16.78 -8.76 4.50
CA PRO A 313 -16.73 -8.22 5.87
C PRO A 313 -15.68 -8.90 6.77
N LEU A 314 -15.37 -10.18 6.54
CA LEU A 314 -14.61 -11.01 7.49
C LEU A 314 -13.10 -10.78 7.45
N GLY A 315 -12.46 -10.92 6.29
CA GLY A 315 -11.01 -10.76 6.14
C GLY A 315 -10.55 -9.35 6.51
N ALA A 316 -11.32 -8.32 6.12
CA ALA A 316 -11.08 -6.93 6.51
C ALA A 316 -11.13 -6.72 8.03
N THR A 317 -12.17 -7.23 8.69
CA THR A 317 -12.31 -7.12 10.15
C THR A 317 -11.16 -7.81 10.88
N LEU A 318 -10.77 -9.01 10.42
CA LEU A 318 -9.66 -9.76 11.00
C LEU A 318 -8.35 -8.98 10.89
N VAL A 319 -8.01 -8.52 9.68
CA VAL A 319 -6.77 -7.77 9.42
C VAL A 319 -6.74 -6.48 10.25
N GLU A 320 -7.81 -5.69 10.24
CA GLU A 320 -7.86 -4.42 10.98
C GLU A 320 -7.66 -4.59 12.49
N LYS A 321 -8.28 -5.62 13.09
CA LYS A 321 -8.20 -5.89 14.53
C LYS A 321 -6.85 -6.47 14.96
N THR A 322 -6.14 -7.18 14.07
CA THR A 322 -5.00 -8.04 14.44
C THR A 322 -3.67 -7.54 13.91
N GLU A 323 -3.63 -6.85 12.77
CA GLU A 323 -2.39 -6.45 12.08
C GLU A 323 -1.49 -5.60 12.97
N THR A 324 -2.03 -4.60 13.68
CA THR A 324 -1.24 -3.74 14.57
C THR A 324 -0.59 -4.55 15.70
N ILE A 325 -1.33 -5.46 16.33
CA ILE A 325 -0.79 -6.28 17.44
C ILE A 325 0.29 -7.23 16.90
N VAL A 326 0.03 -7.91 15.80
CA VAL A 326 0.96 -8.89 15.25
C VAL A 326 2.21 -8.21 14.73
N MET A 327 2.08 -7.17 13.90
CA MET A 327 3.21 -6.50 13.27
C MET A 327 3.99 -5.64 14.26
N ASP A 328 3.34 -4.87 15.13
CA ASP A 328 4.02 -3.90 15.98
C ASP A 328 4.42 -4.43 17.36
N ILE A 329 3.81 -5.52 17.83
CA ILE A 329 4.10 -6.12 19.14
C ILE A 329 4.75 -7.50 18.99
N LEU A 330 4.15 -8.44 18.25
CA LEU A 330 4.64 -9.83 18.20
C LEU A 330 5.86 -10.04 17.27
N MET A 331 5.84 -9.48 16.07
CA MET A 331 6.93 -9.65 15.09
C MET A 331 8.31 -9.20 15.57
N PRO A 332 8.45 -8.11 16.35
CA PRO A 332 9.72 -7.77 16.99
C PRO A 332 10.34 -8.92 17.82
N PHE A 333 9.52 -9.76 18.48
CA PHE A 333 10.01 -10.96 19.19
C PHE A 333 10.52 -12.02 18.22
N SER A 334 9.81 -12.20 17.11
CA SER A 334 10.21 -13.13 16.06
C SER A 334 11.60 -12.77 15.51
N PHE A 335 11.84 -11.48 15.26
CA PHE A 335 13.16 -11.01 14.81
C PHE A 335 14.23 -11.00 15.89
N ALA A 336 13.88 -10.72 17.15
CA ALA A 336 14.79 -10.87 18.28
C ALA A 336 15.22 -12.34 18.46
N TYR A 337 14.26 -13.28 18.33
CA TYR A 337 14.52 -14.71 18.35
C TYR A 337 15.50 -15.11 17.23
N VAL A 338 15.27 -14.68 15.99
CA VAL A 338 16.24 -14.89 14.88
C VAL A 338 17.61 -14.27 15.21
N GLY A 339 17.63 -13.06 15.76
CA GLY A 339 18.83 -12.34 16.14
C GLY A 339 19.67 -13.06 17.21
N MET A 340 19.04 -13.68 18.20
CA MET A 340 19.73 -14.44 19.24
C MET A 340 20.44 -15.70 18.73
N PHE A 341 19.94 -16.30 17.65
CA PHE A 341 20.59 -17.43 16.99
C PHE A 341 21.67 -17.00 15.98
N THR A 342 21.75 -15.70 15.67
CA THR A 342 22.69 -15.15 14.70
C THR A 342 24.00 -14.75 15.39
N ASP A 343 25.06 -15.51 15.15
CA ASP A 343 26.41 -15.26 15.68
C ASP A 343 27.43 -15.10 14.54
N ILE A 344 27.70 -13.84 14.17
CA ILE A 344 28.63 -13.50 13.08
C ILE A 344 30.05 -14.01 13.36
N SER A 345 30.46 -14.10 14.63
CA SER A 345 31.80 -14.57 14.99
C SER A 345 32.02 -16.05 14.65
N SER A 346 30.94 -16.84 14.65
CA SER A 346 30.98 -18.26 14.33
C SER A 346 31.30 -18.57 12.86
N ILE A 347 31.03 -17.62 11.95
CA ILE A 347 31.27 -17.76 10.51
C ILE A 347 32.76 -17.83 10.20
N TYR A 348 33.57 -16.98 10.84
CA TYR A 348 35.02 -16.92 10.58
C TYR A 348 35.69 -18.27 10.87
N THR A 349 35.28 -18.90 11.97
CA THR A 349 35.86 -20.18 12.43
C THR A 349 35.44 -21.37 11.57
N HIS A 350 34.24 -21.35 10.96
CA HIS A 350 33.66 -22.47 10.20
C HIS A 350 33.59 -22.24 8.69
N TRP A 351 34.28 -21.21 8.17
CA TRP A 351 34.20 -20.78 6.76
C TRP A 351 34.35 -21.91 5.72
N PRO A 352 35.32 -22.86 5.85
CA PRO A 352 35.49 -23.92 4.85
C PRO A 352 34.24 -24.80 4.66
N HIS A 353 33.47 -25.04 5.72
CA HIS A 353 32.24 -25.83 5.67
C HIS A 353 31.02 -25.04 5.20
N LEU A 354 31.07 -23.70 5.28
CA LEU A 354 30.01 -22.78 4.85
C LEU A 354 30.12 -22.42 3.37
N GLN A 355 31.29 -22.58 2.76
CA GLN A 355 31.54 -22.26 1.35
C GLN A 355 30.50 -22.86 0.38
N PRO A 356 30.07 -24.13 0.49
CA PRO A 356 29.09 -24.71 -0.42
C PRO A 356 27.73 -24.01 -0.38
N ILE A 357 27.18 -23.76 0.82
CA ILE A 357 25.88 -23.11 0.95
C ILE A 357 25.94 -21.66 0.47
N PHE A 358 27.10 -21.00 0.67
CA PHE A 358 27.33 -19.65 0.17
C PHE A 358 27.21 -19.61 -1.36
N PHE A 359 27.91 -20.49 -2.07
CA PHE A 359 27.87 -20.52 -3.53
C PHE A 359 26.51 -20.97 -4.08
N MET A 360 25.83 -21.90 -3.42
CA MET A 360 24.47 -22.30 -3.78
C MET A 360 23.51 -21.12 -3.72
N ALA A 361 23.46 -20.42 -2.59
CA ALA A 361 22.56 -19.30 -2.39
C ALA A 361 22.91 -18.12 -3.31
N LEU A 362 24.19 -17.75 -3.40
CA LEU A 362 24.64 -16.69 -4.31
C LEU A 362 24.24 -16.99 -5.77
N THR A 363 24.46 -18.23 -6.22
CA THR A 363 24.11 -18.60 -7.59
C THR A 363 22.61 -18.65 -7.79
N ALA A 364 21.85 -19.19 -6.83
CA ALA A 364 20.39 -19.22 -6.90
C ALA A 364 19.81 -17.80 -7.08
N TYR A 365 20.29 -16.83 -6.29
CA TYR A 365 19.82 -15.44 -6.37
C TYR A 365 20.20 -14.78 -7.71
N LEU A 366 21.44 -14.94 -8.17
CA LEU A 366 21.88 -14.37 -9.45
C LEU A 366 21.14 -15.00 -10.64
N VAL A 367 21.04 -16.33 -10.68
CA VAL A 367 20.34 -17.06 -11.74
C VAL A 367 18.85 -16.70 -11.74
N LYS A 368 18.23 -16.52 -10.57
CA LYS A 368 16.84 -16.08 -10.45
C LYS A 368 16.63 -14.70 -11.07
N MET A 369 17.49 -13.74 -10.72
CA MET A 369 17.43 -12.40 -11.31
C MET A 369 17.54 -12.45 -12.84
N VAL A 370 18.53 -13.17 -13.37
CA VAL A 370 18.76 -13.30 -14.82
C VAL A 370 17.60 -14.01 -15.50
N THR A 371 17.09 -15.09 -14.91
CA THR A 371 15.99 -15.89 -15.47
C THR A 371 14.71 -15.08 -15.57
N VAL A 372 14.33 -14.37 -14.49
CA VAL A 372 13.12 -13.53 -14.50
C VAL A 372 13.27 -12.38 -15.49
N LEU A 373 14.45 -11.77 -15.60
CA LEU A 373 14.71 -10.70 -16.57
C LEU A 373 14.58 -11.21 -18.01
N PHE A 374 15.17 -12.36 -18.32
CA PHE A 374 15.13 -12.93 -19.67
C PHE A 374 13.71 -13.41 -20.05
N THR A 375 13.02 -14.09 -19.14
CA THR A 375 11.65 -14.58 -19.37
C THR A 375 10.66 -13.42 -19.55
N SER A 376 10.75 -12.38 -18.73
CA SER A 376 9.90 -11.19 -18.89
C SER A 376 10.19 -10.42 -20.19
N TYR A 377 11.47 -10.34 -20.60
CA TYR A 377 11.87 -9.76 -21.88
C TYR A 377 11.33 -10.53 -23.08
N PHE A 378 11.32 -11.88 -23.02
CA PHE A 378 10.72 -12.73 -24.06
C PHE A 378 9.22 -12.45 -24.27
N PHE A 379 8.52 -12.00 -23.23
CA PHE A 379 7.11 -11.56 -23.31
C PHE A 379 6.96 -10.06 -23.62
N ASN A 380 7.91 -9.47 -24.37
CA ASN A 380 7.88 -8.10 -24.90
C ASN A 380 7.65 -7.01 -23.85
N MET A 381 8.17 -7.17 -22.63
CA MET A 381 8.20 -6.09 -21.64
C MET A 381 9.34 -5.13 -21.90
N PRO A 382 9.18 -3.82 -21.62
CA PRO A 382 10.28 -2.89 -21.71
C PRO A 382 11.35 -3.25 -20.66
N PHE A 383 12.63 -3.13 -21.04
CA PHE A 383 13.76 -3.62 -20.23
C PHE A 383 13.78 -3.12 -18.78
N ARG A 384 13.34 -1.88 -18.53
CA ARG A 384 13.25 -1.32 -17.18
C ARG A 384 12.21 -2.04 -16.31
N ASP A 385 11.08 -2.41 -16.90
CA ASP A 385 10.04 -3.14 -16.19
C ASP A 385 10.47 -4.60 -15.96
N CYS A 386 11.20 -5.20 -16.91
CA CYS A 386 11.84 -6.51 -16.71
C CYS A 386 12.81 -6.49 -15.52
N LEU A 387 13.66 -5.48 -15.45
CA LEU A 387 14.67 -5.33 -14.40
C LEU A 387 14.01 -5.07 -13.04
N ALA A 388 13.00 -4.21 -12.98
CA ALA A 388 12.24 -3.97 -11.76
C ALA A 388 11.50 -5.24 -11.29
N LEU A 389 10.83 -5.97 -12.19
CA LEU A 389 10.16 -7.23 -11.86
C LEU A 389 11.14 -8.29 -11.33
N SER A 390 12.31 -8.41 -11.97
CA SER A 390 13.39 -9.31 -11.55
C SER A 390 13.91 -9.01 -10.16
N LEU A 391 14.14 -7.72 -9.85
CA LEU A 391 14.54 -7.28 -8.52
C LEU A 391 13.45 -7.59 -7.49
N VAL A 392 12.19 -7.25 -7.77
CA VAL A 392 11.06 -7.48 -6.86
C VAL A 392 10.89 -8.97 -6.53
N LEU A 393 10.94 -9.85 -7.54
CA LEU A 393 10.81 -11.30 -7.33
C LEU A 393 12.03 -11.96 -6.66
N SER A 394 13.12 -11.22 -6.47
CA SER A 394 14.34 -11.66 -5.78
C SER A 394 14.38 -11.23 -4.31
N LEU A 395 13.39 -10.46 -3.84
CA LEU A 395 13.27 -10.08 -2.44
C LEU A 395 13.09 -11.32 -1.54
N ARG A 396 13.72 -11.27 -0.37
CA ARG A 396 13.76 -12.32 0.65
C ARG A 396 13.35 -11.75 2.01
N GLY A 397 12.75 -12.57 2.88
CA GLY A 397 12.27 -12.07 4.15
C GLY A 397 11.78 -13.13 5.14
N GLU A 398 10.59 -12.90 5.70
CA GLU A 398 10.14 -13.54 6.93
C GLU A 398 9.91 -15.05 6.78
N VAL A 399 9.43 -15.48 5.62
CA VAL A 399 9.17 -16.89 5.31
C VAL A 399 10.48 -17.68 5.33
N GLU A 400 11.54 -17.16 4.71
CA GLU A 400 12.87 -17.80 4.70
C GLU A 400 13.42 -17.97 6.12
N LEU A 401 13.31 -16.94 6.96
CA LEU A 401 13.81 -16.98 8.33
C LEU A 401 13.12 -18.07 9.16
N LEU A 402 11.80 -18.22 8.99
CA LEU A 402 11.04 -19.26 9.66
C LEU A 402 11.47 -20.65 9.19
N ILE A 403 11.72 -20.83 7.88
CA ILE A 403 12.20 -22.11 7.33
C ILE A 403 13.59 -22.43 7.86
N PHE A 404 14.47 -21.44 8.02
CA PHE A 404 15.78 -21.66 8.64
C PHE A 404 15.67 -22.08 10.11
N ILE A 405 14.72 -21.51 10.87
CA ILE A 405 14.41 -21.95 12.23
C ILE A 405 13.93 -23.42 12.21
N HIS A 406 13.03 -23.76 11.29
CA HIS A 406 12.53 -25.12 11.16
C HIS A 406 13.66 -26.11 10.83
N TRP A 407 14.59 -25.74 9.95
CA TRP A 407 15.78 -26.56 9.66
C TRP A 407 16.72 -26.71 10.87
N MET A 408 16.84 -25.69 11.72
CA MET A 408 17.56 -25.79 13.00
C MET A 408 16.87 -26.78 13.95
N ASP A 409 15.53 -26.74 14.05
CA ASP A 409 14.76 -27.65 14.91
C ASP A 409 14.83 -29.10 14.39
N LEU A 410 14.86 -29.31 13.06
CA LEU A 410 15.14 -30.60 12.41
C LEU A 410 16.61 -31.04 12.53
N LYS A 411 17.49 -30.22 13.13
CA LYS A 411 18.95 -30.43 13.21
C LYS A 411 19.63 -30.62 11.85
N MET A 412 19.04 -30.06 10.80
CA MET A 412 19.57 -30.12 9.43
C MET A 412 20.70 -29.11 9.22
N ILE A 413 20.60 -27.95 9.88
CA ILE A 413 21.61 -26.90 9.85
C ILE A 413 22.09 -26.59 11.26
N THR A 414 23.36 -26.18 11.38
CA THR A 414 23.95 -25.69 12.63
C THR A 414 23.94 -24.16 12.68
N ARG A 415 24.21 -23.56 13.84
CA ARG A 415 24.19 -22.09 14.04
C ARG A 415 25.02 -21.29 13.03
N PRO A 416 26.23 -21.73 12.60
CA PRO A 416 26.99 -21.02 11.57
C PRO A 416 26.27 -20.97 10.21
N TYR A 417 25.60 -22.06 9.79
CA TYR A 417 24.81 -22.07 8.55
C TYR A 417 23.59 -21.16 8.64
N PHE A 418 22.88 -21.21 9.78
CA PHE A 418 21.76 -20.31 10.06
C PHE A 418 22.18 -18.84 9.95
N THR A 419 23.28 -18.47 10.63
CA THR A 419 23.83 -17.12 10.59
C THR A 419 24.17 -16.71 9.15
N MET A 420 24.78 -17.60 8.37
CA MET A 420 25.15 -17.31 6.98
C MET A 420 23.93 -17.02 6.09
N LEU A 421 22.90 -17.86 6.17
CA LEU A 421 21.67 -17.71 5.40
C LEU A 421 20.91 -16.44 5.78
N VAL A 422 20.83 -16.11 7.09
CA VAL A 422 20.22 -14.86 7.57
C VAL A 422 20.96 -13.63 7.02
N LEU A 423 22.30 -13.61 7.07
CA LEU A 423 23.09 -12.51 6.52
C LEU A 423 22.92 -12.35 5.01
N MET A 424 22.78 -13.45 4.27
CA MET A 424 22.48 -13.40 2.84
C MET A 424 21.11 -12.83 2.54
N THR A 425 20.08 -13.29 3.24
CA THR A 425 18.70 -12.77 3.11
C THR A 425 18.67 -11.26 3.36
N ILE A 426 19.35 -10.79 4.41
CA ILE A 426 19.50 -9.36 4.69
C ILE A 426 20.24 -8.66 3.56
N GLY A 427 21.38 -9.20 3.13
CA GLY A 427 22.23 -8.60 2.11
C GLY A 427 21.49 -8.39 0.79
N VAL A 428 20.81 -9.43 0.29
CA VAL A 428 20.04 -9.36 -0.95
C VAL A 428 18.93 -8.32 -0.83
N THR A 429 18.06 -8.41 0.19
CA THR A 429 16.92 -7.49 0.32
C THR A 429 17.36 -6.05 0.59
N SER A 430 18.45 -5.84 1.33
CA SER A 430 18.99 -4.50 1.61
C SER A 430 19.59 -3.83 0.36
N ILE A 431 20.14 -4.61 -0.57
CA ILE A 431 20.69 -4.10 -1.85
C ILE A 431 19.57 -3.92 -2.88
N VAL A 432 18.67 -4.90 -3.00
CA VAL A 432 17.62 -4.95 -4.02
C VAL A 432 16.57 -3.86 -3.79
N THR A 433 16.18 -3.59 -2.55
CA THR A 433 15.14 -2.60 -2.22
C THR A 433 15.45 -1.17 -2.72
N PRO A 434 16.62 -0.57 -2.42
CA PRO A 434 16.98 0.74 -2.95
C PRO A 434 17.16 0.73 -4.48
N LEU A 435 17.64 -0.38 -5.06
CA LEU A 435 17.73 -0.54 -6.51
C LEU A 435 16.35 -0.48 -7.19
N ILE A 436 15.33 -1.13 -6.62
CA ILE A 436 13.94 -1.05 -7.13
C ILE A 436 13.49 0.40 -7.17
N SER A 437 13.71 1.14 -6.08
CA SER A 437 13.31 2.55 -5.97
C SER A 437 14.09 3.49 -6.90
N MET A 438 15.29 3.10 -7.32
CA MET A 438 16.11 3.85 -8.29
C MET A 438 15.70 3.56 -9.73
N VAL A 439 15.39 2.29 -10.04
CA VAL A 439 15.05 1.82 -11.40
C VAL A 439 13.62 2.20 -11.76
N TYR A 440 12.69 2.07 -10.83
CA TYR A 440 11.27 2.25 -11.06
C TYR A 440 10.74 3.49 -10.33
N ASP A 441 10.27 4.46 -11.11
CA ASP A 441 9.59 5.65 -10.59
C ASP A 441 8.08 5.49 -10.82
N PRO A 442 7.27 5.30 -9.76
CA PRO A 442 5.85 5.01 -9.91
C PRO A 442 5.06 6.19 -10.49
N THR A 443 5.62 7.40 -10.51
CA THR A 443 4.95 8.60 -11.02
C THR A 443 5.14 8.82 -12.52
N ARG A 444 6.16 8.18 -13.10
CA ARG A 444 6.60 8.39 -14.48
C ARG A 444 5.61 7.92 -15.56
N PRO A 445 4.86 6.80 -15.41
CA PRO A 445 3.91 6.36 -16.43
C PRO A 445 2.83 7.39 -16.76
N TYR A 446 2.57 8.33 -15.84
CA TYR A 446 1.53 9.35 -15.96
C TYR A 446 2.01 10.68 -16.56
N MET A 447 3.33 10.83 -16.79
CA MET A 447 3.86 12.04 -17.41
C MET A 447 3.69 11.98 -18.93
N ILE A 448 2.58 12.50 -19.44
CA ILE A 448 2.41 12.70 -20.87
C ILE A 448 2.92 14.09 -21.29
N ASN A 449 3.70 14.14 -22.37
CA ASN A 449 4.11 15.39 -23.02
C ASN A 449 3.05 15.97 -23.98
N THR A 450 1.98 15.24 -24.28
CA THR A 450 0.87 15.76 -25.07
C THR A 450 -0.07 16.59 -24.20
N ARG A 451 -0.42 17.78 -24.68
CA ARG A 451 -1.39 18.65 -24.02
C ARG A 451 -2.78 18.00 -24.08
N ARG A 452 -3.38 17.82 -22.90
CA ARG A 452 -4.72 17.29 -22.62
C ARG A 452 -5.41 18.21 -21.61
N ASN A 453 -5.43 19.50 -21.92
CA ASN A 453 -6.12 20.53 -21.17
C ASN A 453 -7.36 20.99 -21.96
N ILE A 454 -8.32 21.57 -21.26
CA ILE A 454 -9.59 22.07 -21.79
C ILE A 454 -9.32 23.23 -22.77
N GLN A 455 -8.35 24.09 -22.47
CA GLN A 455 -8.01 25.26 -23.29
C GLN A 455 -7.60 24.88 -24.73
N HIS A 456 -6.84 23.79 -24.92
CA HIS A 456 -6.41 23.36 -26.26
C HIS A 456 -7.26 22.22 -26.83
N THR A 457 -8.25 21.75 -26.08
CA THR A 457 -9.24 20.81 -26.62
C THR A 457 -10.25 21.62 -27.44
N SER A 458 -10.52 21.19 -28.66
CA SER A 458 -11.49 21.90 -29.49
C SER A 458 -12.88 21.93 -28.82
N LEU A 459 -13.66 22.97 -29.06
CA LEU A 459 -15.04 23.06 -28.56
C LEU A 459 -15.95 21.99 -29.18
N ASN A 460 -15.51 21.37 -30.28
CA ASN A 460 -16.27 20.39 -31.06
C ASN A 460 -15.93 18.92 -30.76
N THR A 461 -15.01 18.64 -29.84
CA THR A 461 -14.62 17.28 -29.45
C THR A 461 -15.30 16.87 -28.15
N GLU A 462 -15.64 15.58 -28.04
CA GLU A 462 -16.21 14.99 -26.82
C GLU A 462 -15.31 15.29 -25.61
N LEU A 463 -15.92 15.79 -24.53
CA LEU A 463 -15.22 16.06 -23.29
C LEU A 463 -15.28 14.80 -22.41
N ASN A 464 -14.13 14.15 -22.23
CA ASN A 464 -14.00 13.01 -21.33
C ASN A 464 -13.69 13.52 -19.92
N ILE A 465 -14.63 13.35 -19.00
CA ILE A 465 -14.53 13.76 -17.59
C ILE A 465 -14.30 12.52 -16.74
N ILE A 466 -13.38 12.60 -15.78
CA ILE A 466 -13.30 11.65 -14.67
C ILE A 466 -13.83 12.32 -13.42
N ALA A 467 -14.85 11.73 -12.81
CA ALA A 467 -15.42 12.20 -11.56
C ALA A 467 -15.06 11.24 -10.44
N CYS A 468 -14.24 11.68 -9.48
CA CYS A 468 -13.83 10.87 -8.34
C CYS A 468 -14.86 10.97 -7.21
N ILE A 469 -15.32 9.82 -6.70
CA ILE A 469 -16.29 9.74 -5.60
C ILE A 469 -15.59 9.03 -4.44
N HIS A 470 -15.49 9.69 -3.28
CA HIS A 470 -14.93 9.10 -2.06
C HIS A 470 -16.01 8.55 -1.11
N ASP A 471 -17.10 9.28 -0.95
CA ASP A 471 -18.21 8.95 -0.05
C ASP A 471 -19.55 9.21 -0.75
N GLU A 472 -20.62 8.58 -0.25
CA GLU A 472 -21.99 8.77 -0.76
C GLU A 472 -22.45 10.24 -0.71
N GLU A 473 -21.96 11.01 0.27
CA GLU A 473 -22.26 12.43 0.44
C GLU A 473 -21.79 13.30 -0.74
N ASN A 474 -20.76 12.87 -1.48
CA ASN A 474 -20.21 13.63 -2.60
C ASN A 474 -20.99 13.42 -3.91
N VAL A 475 -21.84 12.39 -3.97
CA VAL A 475 -22.54 12.00 -5.20
C VAL A 475 -23.47 13.10 -5.73
N PRO A 476 -24.32 13.75 -4.90
CA PRO A 476 -25.22 14.80 -5.39
C PRO A 476 -24.49 15.99 -5.99
N GLY A 477 -23.42 16.46 -5.32
CA GLY A 477 -22.61 17.58 -5.79
C GLY A 477 -21.93 17.29 -7.13
N ILE A 478 -21.37 16.09 -7.29
CA ILE A 478 -20.77 15.64 -8.54
C ILE A 478 -21.80 15.53 -9.65
N ILE A 479 -22.98 14.96 -9.39
CA ILE A 479 -24.07 14.89 -10.37
C ILE A 479 -24.50 16.30 -10.81
N ASN A 480 -24.56 17.27 -9.89
CA ASN A 480 -24.95 18.63 -10.24
C ASN A 480 -23.96 19.29 -11.23
N ILE A 481 -22.65 19.19 -11.00
CA ILE A 481 -21.65 19.70 -11.96
C ILE A 481 -21.76 18.99 -13.31
N LEU A 482 -21.90 17.66 -13.28
CA LEU A 482 -21.98 16.86 -14.49
C LEU A 482 -23.22 17.22 -15.32
N PHE A 483 -24.35 17.49 -14.64
CA PHE A 483 -25.57 18.01 -15.26
C PHE A 483 -25.32 19.36 -15.95
N GLU A 484 -24.67 20.30 -15.26
CA GLU A 484 -24.40 21.64 -15.78
C GLU A 484 -23.53 21.64 -17.05
N VAL A 485 -22.55 20.73 -17.14
CA VAL A 485 -21.68 20.56 -18.33
C VAL A 485 -22.42 19.88 -19.49
N SER A 486 -23.39 19.01 -19.19
CA SER A 486 -24.00 18.11 -20.17
C SER A 486 -25.10 18.70 -21.04
N ASN A 487 -25.84 19.70 -20.56
CA ASN A 487 -26.99 20.28 -21.27
C ASN A 487 -26.61 21.37 -22.30
N SER A 488 -25.36 21.35 -22.78
CA SER A 488 -24.91 22.24 -23.85
C SER A 488 -25.63 21.91 -25.16
N THR A 489 -26.05 22.95 -25.90
CA THR A 489 -26.82 22.86 -27.16
C THR A 489 -26.08 22.19 -28.33
N ALA A 490 -24.83 21.78 -28.15
CA ALA A 490 -24.06 21.06 -29.16
C ALA A 490 -24.47 19.57 -29.21
N PRO A 491 -24.53 18.95 -30.42
CA PRO A 491 -25.06 17.59 -30.61
C PRO A 491 -24.07 16.48 -30.17
N ARG A 492 -23.41 16.61 -29.02
CA ARG A 492 -22.31 15.71 -28.64
C ARG A 492 -22.38 15.25 -27.19
N THR A 493 -22.32 13.93 -27.03
CA THR A 493 -22.35 13.23 -25.76
C THR A 493 -21.08 13.49 -24.96
N SER A 494 -21.21 14.08 -23.78
CA SER A 494 -20.09 14.09 -22.82
C SER A 494 -19.96 12.69 -22.23
N MET A 495 -18.75 12.14 -22.21
CA MET A 495 -18.50 10.83 -21.61
C MET A 495 -17.92 11.01 -20.21
N VAL A 496 -18.70 10.59 -19.21
CA VAL A 496 -18.36 10.71 -17.80
C VAL A 496 -17.92 9.37 -17.28
N HIS A 497 -16.72 9.34 -16.69
CA HIS A 497 -16.17 8.16 -16.05
C HIS A 497 -16.22 8.40 -14.53
N ALA A 498 -17.26 7.88 -13.88
CA ALA A 498 -17.41 7.96 -12.44
C ALA A 498 -16.54 6.89 -11.77
N LEU A 499 -15.58 7.30 -10.95
CA LEU A 499 -14.65 6.42 -10.25
C LEU A 499 -14.90 6.48 -8.74
N HIS A 500 -15.48 5.42 -8.20
CA HIS A 500 -15.64 5.24 -6.75
C HIS A 500 -14.34 4.72 -6.14
N LEU A 501 -13.76 5.52 -5.22
CA LEU A 501 -12.47 5.27 -4.59
C LEU A 501 -12.67 4.76 -3.17
N MET A 502 -12.37 3.48 -2.95
CA MET A 502 -12.47 2.84 -1.64
C MET A 502 -11.09 2.46 -1.10
N GLU A 503 -10.90 2.59 0.21
CA GLU A 503 -9.66 2.15 0.84
C GLU A 503 -9.53 0.62 0.80
N LEU A 504 -8.35 0.13 0.40
CA LEU A 504 -8.05 -1.29 0.41
C LEU A 504 -7.86 -1.78 1.86
N VAL A 505 -8.88 -2.41 2.42
CA VAL A 505 -8.86 -3.02 3.76
C VAL A 505 -9.02 -4.54 3.64
N GLY A 506 -8.15 -5.30 4.32
CA GLY A 506 -8.22 -6.78 4.34
C GLY A 506 -7.71 -7.51 3.10
N ARG A 507 -7.29 -6.79 2.05
CA ARG A 507 -6.75 -7.35 0.81
C ARG A 507 -5.34 -6.87 0.56
N ALA A 508 -4.53 -7.71 -0.08
CA ALA A 508 -3.17 -7.33 -0.46
C ALA A 508 -3.04 -6.75 -1.88
N ALA A 509 -3.86 -7.21 -2.83
CA ALA A 509 -3.84 -6.68 -4.20
C ALA A 509 -4.93 -5.62 -4.40
N PRO A 510 -4.63 -4.49 -5.05
CA PRO A 510 -5.65 -3.51 -5.41
C PRO A 510 -6.57 -4.06 -6.51
N ILE A 511 -7.83 -3.70 -6.44
CA ILE A 511 -8.87 -4.19 -7.36
C ILE A 511 -9.45 -3.00 -8.11
N PHE A 512 -9.56 -3.15 -9.42
CA PHE A 512 -10.21 -2.17 -10.29
C PHE A 512 -11.33 -2.90 -11.04
N ILE A 513 -12.57 -2.44 -10.85
CA ILE A 513 -13.79 -3.03 -11.39
C ILE A 513 -14.37 -2.08 -12.41
N ASP A 514 -14.58 -2.58 -13.64
CA ASP A 514 -15.37 -1.92 -14.67
C ASP A 514 -16.79 -2.49 -14.65
N HIS A 515 -17.75 -1.66 -14.24
CA HIS A 515 -19.16 -2.08 -14.09
C HIS A 515 -19.92 -2.15 -15.42
N GLN A 516 -19.27 -1.85 -16.55
CA GLN A 516 -19.86 -2.02 -17.89
C GLN A 516 -19.77 -3.46 -18.38
N GLU A 517 -18.71 -4.18 -18.02
CA GLU A 517 -18.46 -5.57 -18.46
C GLU A 517 -19.03 -6.62 -17.48
N SER A 518 -19.23 -6.25 -16.22
CA SER A 518 -19.81 -7.14 -15.20
C SER A 518 -21.35 -7.09 -15.24
N VAL A 519 -21.95 -8.06 -15.93
CA VAL A 519 -23.42 -8.18 -16.14
C VAL A 519 -24.20 -8.41 -14.83
N ASN A 520 -23.54 -8.78 -13.75
CA ASN A 520 -24.14 -8.96 -12.42
C ASN A 520 -23.05 -8.72 -11.37
N ILE A 521 -23.44 -8.28 -10.16
CA ILE A 521 -22.61 -8.01 -8.96
C ILE A 521 -22.35 -6.50 -8.77
N ASP A 522 -23.38 -5.77 -8.29
CA ASP A 522 -23.34 -5.04 -7.01
C ASP A 522 -24.50 -4.04 -6.91
N GLN A 523 -25.31 -4.18 -5.85
CA GLN A 523 -26.37 -3.26 -5.45
C GLN A 523 -25.80 -2.00 -4.78
N ASN A 524 -24.73 -1.43 -5.33
CA ASN A 524 -24.17 -0.21 -4.75
C ASN A 524 -25.12 0.97 -5.05
N PRO A 525 -25.64 1.67 -4.02
CA PRO A 525 -26.61 2.75 -4.21
C PRO A 525 -26.05 3.87 -5.09
N ILE A 526 -24.74 4.12 -4.98
CA ILE A 526 -23.98 5.07 -5.82
C ILE A 526 -24.09 4.71 -7.31
N HIS A 527 -23.93 3.44 -7.66
CA HIS A 527 -23.94 2.99 -9.06
C HIS A 527 -25.34 3.05 -9.64
N ASN A 528 -26.37 2.74 -8.84
CA ASN A 528 -27.75 2.90 -9.25
C ASN A 528 -28.12 4.36 -9.46
N ALA A 529 -27.71 5.26 -8.56
CA ALA A 529 -27.92 6.71 -8.70
C ALA A 529 -27.29 7.25 -9.99
N LEU A 530 -26.05 6.82 -10.30
CA LEU A 530 -25.35 7.21 -11.53
C LEU A 530 -26.00 6.61 -12.79
N LYS A 531 -26.45 5.35 -12.76
CA LYS A 531 -27.17 4.73 -13.89
C LYS A 531 -28.49 5.44 -14.19
N HIS A 532 -29.24 5.84 -13.17
CA HIS A 532 -30.48 6.60 -13.35
C HIS A 532 -30.28 7.99 -13.96
N PHE A 533 -29.07 8.54 -13.87
CA PHE A 533 -28.72 9.83 -14.47
C PHE A 533 -28.27 9.72 -15.95
N GLY A 534 -27.95 8.51 -16.43
CA GLY A 534 -27.61 8.30 -17.84
C GLY A 534 -28.81 8.55 -18.76
N GLY A 535 -28.72 9.54 -19.63
CA GLY A 535 -29.76 9.94 -20.60
C GLY A 535 -29.23 10.04 -22.03
N GLU A 536 -30.05 10.51 -22.98
CA GLU A 536 -29.70 10.57 -24.42
C GLU A 536 -28.45 11.40 -24.74
N ASN A 537 -28.05 12.33 -23.87
CA ASN A 537 -26.89 13.23 -24.07
C ASN A 537 -25.65 12.89 -23.22
N ILE A 538 -25.70 11.92 -22.31
CA ILE A 538 -24.58 11.59 -21.41
C ILE A 538 -24.37 10.08 -21.33
N THR A 539 -23.15 9.64 -21.63
CA THR A 539 -22.73 8.26 -21.37
C THR A 539 -21.96 8.23 -20.05
N ILE A 540 -22.44 7.45 -19.09
CA ILE A 540 -21.82 7.32 -17.76
C ILE A 540 -21.25 5.93 -17.62
N ASN A 541 -19.93 5.87 -17.49
CA ASN A 541 -19.17 4.65 -17.28
C ASN A 541 -18.77 4.62 -15.79
N SER A 542 -19.19 3.61 -15.05
CA SER A 542 -18.92 3.53 -13.60
C SER A 542 -17.81 2.53 -13.30
N TYR A 543 -16.89 2.93 -12.44
CA TYR A 543 -15.71 2.18 -12.03
C TYR A 543 -15.60 2.17 -10.51
N THR A 544 -15.13 1.07 -9.92
CA THR A 544 -14.74 1.03 -8.51
C THR A 544 -13.26 0.66 -8.40
N SER A 545 -12.49 1.42 -7.62
CA SER A 545 -11.10 1.11 -7.30
C SER A 545 -10.92 0.95 -5.80
N TYR A 546 -10.42 -0.22 -5.40
CA TYR A 546 -9.98 -0.53 -4.05
C TYR A 546 -8.45 -0.44 -4.01
N SER A 547 -7.93 0.62 -3.40
CA SER A 547 -6.48 0.87 -3.35
C SER A 547 -6.04 1.50 -2.03
N PRO A 548 -4.76 1.31 -1.63
CA PRO A 548 -4.20 2.03 -0.49
C PRO A 548 -4.25 3.55 -0.74
N LYS A 549 -4.60 4.35 0.28
CA LYS A 549 -4.68 5.83 0.18
C LYS A 549 -3.49 6.49 -0.50
N ARG A 550 -2.27 6.01 -0.23
CA ARG A 550 -1.04 6.54 -0.83
C ARG A 550 -0.91 6.31 -2.33
N SER A 551 -1.53 5.26 -2.88
CA SER A 551 -1.44 4.91 -4.30
C SER A 551 -2.75 5.10 -5.07
N MET A 552 -3.86 5.49 -4.42
CA MET A 552 -5.14 5.78 -5.10
C MET A 552 -5.00 6.75 -6.28
N TYR A 553 -4.14 7.76 -6.18
CA TYR A 553 -3.91 8.71 -7.27
C TYR A 553 -3.40 8.04 -8.56
N GLN A 554 -2.70 6.91 -8.44
CA GLN A 554 -2.16 6.16 -9.58
C GLN A 554 -3.30 5.56 -10.41
N ASP A 555 -4.35 5.06 -9.75
CA ASP A 555 -5.52 4.50 -10.44
C ASP A 555 -6.35 5.60 -11.12
N ILE A 556 -6.52 6.75 -10.45
CA ILE A 556 -7.17 7.95 -11.04
C ILE A 556 -6.41 8.39 -12.30
N CYS A 557 -5.08 8.56 -12.19
CA CYS A 557 -4.26 9.00 -13.31
C CYS A 557 -4.22 7.94 -14.42
N LYS A 558 -4.20 6.64 -14.09
CA LYS A 558 -4.24 5.55 -15.08
C LYS A 558 -5.53 5.59 -15.88
N LEU A 559 -6.67 5.70 -15.21
CA LEU A 559 -7.97 5.82 -15.88
C LEU A 559 -8.02 7.06 -16.78
N ALA A 560 -7.45 8.18 -16.33
CA ALA A 560 -7.33 9.41 -17.12
C ALA A 560 -6.48 9.24 -18.38
N LEU A 561 -5.41 8.46 -18.31
CA LEU A 561 -4.60 8.13 -19.48
C LEU A 561 -5.39 7.28 -20.48
N GLU A 562 -5.96 6.17 -20.01
CA GLU A 562 -6.64 5.15 -20.81
C GLU A 562 -7.87 5.72 -21.53
N LYS A 563 -8.69 6.49 -20.81
CA LYS A 563 -9.91 7.11 -21.36
C LYS A 563 -9.65 8.48 -22.00
N LYS A 564 -8.39 8.91 -22.09
CA LYS A 564 -7.98 10.21 -22.65
C LYS A 564 -8.77 11.38 -22.06
N ALA A 565 -8.91 11.39 -20.73
CA ALA A 565 -9.66 12.41 -20.02
C ALA A 565 -9.05 13.81 -20.24
N SER A 566 -9.91 14.82 -20.37
CA SER A 566 -9.53 16.24 -20.48
C SER A 566 -9.52 16.92 -19.11
N ILE A 567 -10.31 16.41 -18.17
CA ILE A 567 -10.40 16.92 -16.80
C ILE A 567 -10.65 15.78 -15.80
N ILE A 568 -10.02 15.88 -14.63
CA ILE A 568 -10.33 15.09 -13.43
C ILE A 568 -11.01 16.01 -12.41
N ILE A 569 -12.20 15.64 -11.93
CA ILE A 569 -12.93 16.33 -10.86
C ILE A 569 -12.74 15.57 -9.55
N LEU A 570 -12.16 16.25 -8.56
CA LEU A 570 -11.91 15.73 -7.21
C LEU A 570 -12.83 16.44 -6.21
N PRO A 571 -13.48 15.72 -5.28
CA PRO A 571 -14.26 16.35 -4.23
C PRO A 571 -13.34 16.87 -3.12
N PHE A 572 -13.73 17.99 -2.52
CA PHE A 572 -13.09 18.55 -1.34
C PHE A 572 -13.82 18.09 -0.07
N TYR A 573 -13.10 17.47 0.86
CA TYR A 573 -13.69 16.89 2.06
C TYR A 573 -13.63 17.86 3.25
N LYS A 574 -14.81 18.28 3.75
CA LYS A 574 -14.95 19.19 4.91
C LYS A 574 -15.22 18.46 6.24
N GLY A 575 -15.29 17.13 6.25
CA GLY A 575 -15.75 16.33 7.39
C GLY A 575 -14.93 16.48 8.69
N THR A 576 -15.59 16.14 9.81
CA THR A 576 -15.11 16.30 11.20
C THR A 576 -14.13 15.22 11.66
N GLN A 577 -14.05 14.07 10.98
CA GLN A 577 -13.12 13.01 11.31
C GLN A 577 -11.71 13.31 10.74
N VAL A 578 -10.76 13.57 11.64
CA VAL A 578 -9.40 14.01 11.31
C VAL A 578 -8.63 13.01 10.43
N LEU A 579 -8.82 11.70 10.65
CA LEU A 579 -8.08 10.63 9.96
C LEU A 579 -8.53 10.40 8.51
N THR A 580 -9.84 10.44 8.23
CA THR A 580 -10.40 10.35 6.87
C THR A 580 -10.04 11.60 6.06
N ARG A 581 -10.10 12.77 6.70
CA ARG A 581 -9.68 14.04 6.10
C ARG A 581 -8.22 14.04 5.63
N GLN A 582 -7.28 13.61 6.48
CA GLN A 582 -5.85 13.54 6.09
C GLN A 582 -5.60 12.59 4.91
N GLY A 583 -6.38 11.51 4.80
CA GLY A 583 -6.28 10.55 3.70
C GLY A 583 -6.68 11.14 2.35
N VAL A 584 -7.84 11.78 2.28
CA VAL A 584 -8.37 12.40 1.04
C VAL A 584 -7.47 13.54 0.59
N GLN A 585 -6.98 14.35 1.53
CA GLN A 585 -6.05 15.46 1.25
C GLN A 585 -4.76 14.99 0.58
N LEU A 586 -4.19 13.88 1.08
CA LEU A 586 -3.01 13.27 0.48
C LEU A 586 -3.27 12.82 -0.97
N VAL A 587 -4.45 12.23 -1.24
CA VAL A 587 -4.85 11.82 -2.60
C VAL A 587 -4.96 13.04 -3.51
N ASN A 588 -5.69 14.07 -3.09
CA ASN A 588 -5.88 15.30 -3.86
C ASN A 588 -4.56 15.97 -4.22
N SER A 589 -3.67 16.14 -3.23
CA SER A 589 -2.33 16.69 -3.45
C SER A 589 -1.51 15.87 -4.46
N ASN A 590 -1.54 14.53 -4.36
CA ASN A 590 -0.83 13.68 -5.31
C ASN A 590 -1.42 13.72 -6.73
N VAL A 591 -2.74 13.79 -6.87
CA VAL A 591 -3.39 13.95 -8.20
C VAL A 591 -3.03 15.30 -8.80
N LEU A 592 -3.13 16.39 -8.04
CA LEU A 592 -2.78 17.74 -8.52
C LEU A 592 -1.33 17.83 -9.00
N ASN A 593 -0.43 17.09 -8.36
CA ASN A 593 0.95 17.00 -8.79
C ASN A 593 1.10 16.15 -10.06
N HIS A 594 0.46 14.97 -10.14
CA HIS A 594 0.78 13.94 -11.14
C HIS A 594 -0.23 13.77 -12.27
N ALA A 595 -1.33 14.52 -12.28
CA ALA A 595 -2.40 14.35 -13.26
C ALA A 595 -1.92 14.55 -14.71
N PRO A 596 -2.34 13.67 -15.65
CA PRO A 596 -2.03 13.78 -17.06
C PRO A 596 -2.89 14.81 -17.82
N CYS A 597 -3.85 15.43 -17.16
CA CYS A 597 -4.79 16.42 -17.71
C CYS A 597 -5.09 17.49 -16.66
N SER A 598 -6.00 18.43 -16.96
CA SER A 598 -6.42 19.46 -16.02
C SER A 598 -7.19 18.87 -14.84
N VAL A 599 -7.11 19.50 -13.67
CA VAL A 599 -7.74 19.02 -12.44
C VAL A 599 -8.66 20.09 -11.89
N GLY A 600 -9.91 19.73 -11.58
CA GLY A 600 -10.87 20.56 -10.87
C GLY A 600 -11.08 20.02 -9.46
N ILE A 601 -10.94 20.85 -8.43
CA ILE A 601 -11.34 20.52 -7.06
C ILE A 601 -12.69 21.16 -6.80
N TYR A 602 -13.69 20.33 -6.48
CA TYR A 602 -15.05 20.77 -6.23
C TYR A 602 -15.37 20.74 -4.75
N VAL A 603 -15.87 21.86 -4.24
CA VAL A 603 -16.37 22.03 -2.88
C VAL A 603 -17.89 22.13 -2.95
N ASP A 604 -18.57 21.13 -2.41
CA ASP A 604 -20.00 21.19 -2.18
C ASP A 604 -20.25 21.84 -0.81
N GLN A 605 -20.97 22.97 -0.78
CA GLN A 605 -21.39 23.63 0.46
C GLN A 605 -22.88 23.41 0.79
N GLY A 606 -23.54 22.53 0.03
CA GLY A 606 -24.74 21.82 0.43
C GLY A 606 -26.02 22.18 -0.33
N ALA A 607 -26.83 21.16 -0.57
CA ALA A 607 -28.22 21.14 -0.10
C ALA A 607 -28.31 20.11 1.05
N SER A 608 -28.94 20.50 2.16
CA SER A 608 -29.17 19.63 3.33
C SER A 608 -29.81 18.27 2.96
N PRO A 609 -29.50 17.15 3.64
CA PRO A 609 -30.11 15.82 3.41
C PRO A 609 -31.62 15.72 3.70
N THR A 610 -32.27 16.82 4.10
CA THR A 610 -33.68 16.84 4.51
C THR A 610 -34.67 17.05 3.36
N SER A 611 -34.22 17.23 2.12
CA SER A 611 -35.10 17.30 0.95
C SER A 611 -35.17 15.95 0.23
N ASN A 612 -36.02 15.06 0.75
CA ASN A 612 -36.30 13.73 0.20
C ASN A 612 -37.07 13.73 -1.14
N ASN A 613 -37.03 14.82 -1.89
CA ASN A 613 -37.64 14.92 -3.21
C ASN A 613 -36.55 15.03 -4.28
N TYR A 614 -36.04 13.88 -4.70
CA TYR A 614 -35.28 13.70 -5.95
C TYR A 614 -36.20 13.86 -7.17
N ASN A 615 -36.94 14.95 -7.22
CA ASN A 615 -37.54 15.40 -8.46
C ASN A 615 -36.44 16.13 -9.22
N VAL A 616 -35.79 15.40 -10.13
CA VAL A 616 -35.12 15.95 -11.33
C VAL A 616 -36.20 16.53 -12.27
N GLY A 617 -37.12 17.32 -11.71
CA GLY A 617 -38.08 18.11 -12.44
C GLY A 617 -37.44 19.47 -12.67
N ARG A 618 -37.26 19.83 -13.95
CA ARG A 618 -36.88 21.16 -14.46
C ARG A 618 -36.89 22.23 -13.35
N ARG A 619 -35.71 22.56 -12.79
CA ARG A 619 -35.55 23.86 -12.12
C ARG A 619 -35.85 24.90 -13.19
N SER A 620 -36.93 25.66 -13.04
CA SER A 620 -37.30 26.71 -13.99
C SER A 620 -36.49 28.01 -13.79
N SER A 621 -35.43 27.96 -12.99
CA SER A 621 -34.56 29.09 -12.65
C SER A 621 -33.23 28.93 -13.37
N ILE A 622 -32.78 29.99 -14.03
CA ILE A 622 -31.45 30.09 -14.64
C ILE A 622 -30.42 30.02 -13.51
N ASN A 623 -29.47 29.07 -13.61
CA ASN A 623 -28.36 28.95 -12.66
C ASN A 623 -27.36 30.10 -12.91
N LYS A 624 -26.91 30.77 -11.86
CA LYS A 624 -25.98 31.92 -11.96
C LYS A 624 -24.58 31.52 -11.53
N PHE A 625 -23.61 31.60 -12.44
CA PHE A 625 -22.22 31.27 -12.18
C PHE A 625 -21.32 32.49 -12.23
N ALA A 626 -20.33 32.52 -11.34
CA ALA A 626 -19.29 33.54 -11.32
C ALA A 626 -17.93 32.93 -11.67
N LEU A 627 -17.21 33.53 -12.62
CA LEU A 627 -15.82 33.21 -12.90
C LEU A 627 -14.92 34.32 -12.38
N LEU A 628 -13.96 33.97 -11.52
CA LEU A 628 -12.93 34.89 -11.04
C LEU A 628 -11.65 34.71 -11.84
N PHE A 629 -11.32 35.70 -12.66
CA PHE A 629 -10.13 35.71 -13.49
C PHE A 629 -9.07 36.65 -12.88
N MET A 630 -8.07 36.07 -12.20
CA MET A 630 -6.96 36.79 -11.57
C MET A 630 -5.63 36.67 -12.35
N GLY A 631 -5.69 36.13 -13.57
CA GLY A 631 -4.54 35.93 -14.45
C GLY A 631 -3.80 34.61 -14.23
N GLY A 632 -3.04 34.20 -15.26
CA GLY A 632 -2.23 32.99 -15.24
C GLY A 632 -2.85 31.75 -15.89
N SER A 633 -2.07 30.67 -15.98
CA SER A 633 -2.43 29.41 -16.66
C SER A 633 -3.69 28.77 -16.11
N ASP A 634 -3.83 28.73 -14.79
CA ASP A 634 -4.98 28.12 -14.12
C ASP A 634 -6.26 28.92 -14.38
N ALA A 635 -6.18 30.26 -14.38
CA ALA A 635 -7.32 31.13 -14.67
C ALA A 635 -7.76 31.04 -16.14
N ARG A 636 -6.82 30.88 -17.08
CA ARG A 636 -7.12 30.61 -18.50
C ARG A 636 -7.84 29.29 -18.70
N GLU A 637 -7.44 28.26 -17.96
CA GLU A 637 -8.11 26.97 -17.97
C GLU A 637 -9.54 27.08 -17.40
N ALA A 638 -9.70 27.79 -16.28
CA ALA A 638 -10.99 28.08 -15.66
C ALA A 638 -11.94 28.84 -16.61
N LEU A 639 -11.44 29.86 -17.31
CA LEU A 639 -12.21 30.61 -18.32
C LEU A 639 -12.65 29.71 -19.49
N SER A 640 -11.75 28.84 -19.96
CA SER A 640 -12.06 27.89 -21.04
C SER A 640 -13.14 26.88 -20.64
N TYR A 641 -13.17 26.48 -19.35
CA TYR A 641 -14.22 25.64 -18.81
C TYR A 641 -15.55 26.39 -18.65
N ALA A 642 -15.51 27.61 -18.10
CA ALA A 642 -16.69 28.46 -17.95
C ALA A 642 -17.35 28.80 -19.30
N ASP A 643 -16.56 29.06 -20.35
CA ASP A 643 -17.06 29.31 -21.71
C ASP A 643 -17.81 28.09 -22.29
N ARG A 644 -17.40 26.86 -21.95
CA ARG A 644 -18.12 25.65 -22.36
C ARG A 644 -19.46 25.52 -21.64
N ILE A 645 -19.50 25.86 -20.36
CA ILE A 645 -20.72 25.81 -19.54
C ILE A 645 -21.70 26.91 -19.97
N ALA A 646 -21.22 28.10 -20.36
CA ALA A 646 -22.05 29.19 -20.84
C ALA A 646 -22.84 28.88 -22.13
N ALA A 647 -22.50 27.79 -22.84
CA ALA A 647 -23.28 27.30 -23.98
C ALA A 647 -24.57 26.56 -23.57
N ASN A 648 -24.75 26.27 -22.28
CA ASN A 648 -25.97 25.69 -21.72
C ASN A 648 -27.06 26.78 -21.62
N PRO A 649 -28.27 26.57 -22.19
CA PRO A 649 -29.33 27.56 -22.17
C PRO A 649 -29.83 27.91 -20.77
N ASP A 650 -29.60 27.06 -19.76
CA ASP A 650 -30.08 27.26 -18.39
C ASP A 650 -29.05 27.96 -17.49
N VAL A 651 -27.92 28.43 -18.04
CA VAL A 651 -26.83 29.07 -17.29
C VAL A 651 -26.65 30.54 -17.67
N SER A 652 -26.47 31.39 -16.66
CA SER A 652 -25.97 32.76 -16.78
C SER A 652 -24.58 32.86 -16.16
N LEU A 653 -23.61 33.42 -16.89
CA LEU A 653 -22.21 33.49 -16.47
C LEU A 653 -21.77 34.95 -16.29
N THR A 654 -21.23 35.27 -15.12
CA THR A 654 -20.58 36.56 -14.84
C THR A 654 -19.08 36.36 -14.73
N ALA A 655 -18.32 36.83 -15.72
CA ALA A 655 -16.87 36.77 -15.74
C ALA A 655 -16.27 38.06 -15.19
N ILE A 656 -15.54 37.95 -14.08
CA ILE A 656 -14.95 39.08 -13.35
C ILE A 656 -13.44 39.02 -13.46
N ARG A 657 -12.84 40.02 -14.11
CA ARG A 657 -11.40 40.14 -14.28
C ARG A 657 -10.81 41.09 -13.24
N PHE A 658 -9.87 40.60 -12.45
CA PHE A 658 -9.10 41.42 -11.51
C PHE A 658 -7.84 41.94 -12.19
N LEU A 659 -7.60 43.25 -12.08
CA LEU A 659 -6.44 43.95 -12.64
C LEU A 659 -5.69 44.67 -11.52
N SER A 660 -4.37 44.64 -11.58
CA SER A 660 -3.52 45.41 -10.66
C SER A 660 -3.56 46.90 -11.01
N HIS A 661 -3.61 47.75 -9.98
CA HIS A 661 -3.49 49.19 -10.20
C HIS A 661 -2.15 49.52 -10.85
N ASN A 662 -2.18 50.29 -11.95
CA ASN A 662 -1.02 50.65 -12.78
C ASN A 662 -0.24 49.46 -13.39
N GLY A 663 -0.77 48.23 -13.37
CA GLY A 663 -0.07 47.06 -13.88
C GLY A 663 1.10 46.59 -13.00
N GLU A 664 1.15 47.00 -11.73
CA GLU A 664 2.22 46.63 -10.81
C GLU A 664 2.26 45.11 -10.57
N GLY A 665 3.44 44.51 -10.75
CA GLY A 665 3.64 43.06 -10.53
C GLY A 665 3.16 42.16 -11.68
N ASP A 666 2.64 42.71 -12.77
CA ASP A 666 2.21 41.92 -13.93
C ASP A 666 3.41 41.33 -14.68
N ASN A 667 3.33 40.04 -15.01
CA ASN A 667 4.25 39.43 -15.96
C ASN A 667 3.76 39.68 -17.39
N GLU A 668 4.52 40.43 -18.20
CA GLU A 668 4.11 40.82 -19.55
C GLU A 668 3.73 39.64 -20.46
N MET A 669 4.42 38.49 -20.33
CA MET A 669 4.11 37.32 -21.15
C MET A 669 2.77 36.68 -20.76
N GLU A 670 2.54 36.49 -19.47
CA GLU A 670 1.27 35.96 -18.95
C GLU A 670 0.12 36.92 -19.27
N LYS A 671 0.34 38.24 -19.08
CA LYS A 671 -0.64 39.28 -19.39
C LYS A 671 -1.06 39.27 -20.86
N LYS A 672 -0.12 39.16 -21.80
CA LYS A 672 -0.44 39.06 -23.24
C LYS A 672 -1.28 37.82 -23.56
N LEU A 673 -0.99 36.69 -22.92
CA LEU A 673 -1.77 35.46 -23.10
C LEU A 673 -3.17 35.59 -22.50
N ASP A 674 -3.27 36.22 -21.33
CA ASP A 674 -4.52 36.49 -20.63
C ASP A 674 -5.41 37.46 -21.41
N ASP A 675 -4.86 38.59 -21.86
CA ASP A 675 -5.54 39.57 -22.71
C ASP A 675 -6.07 38.90 -23.98
N GLY A 676 -5.25 38.13 -24.69
CA GLY A 676 -5.67 37.45 -25.91
C GLY A 676 -6.87 36.50 -25.70
N LEU A 677 -6.87 35.72 -24.61
CA LEU A 677 -7.96 34.78 -24.33
C LEU A 677 -9.23 35.50 -23.86
N VAL A 678 -9.09 36.50 -22.99
CA VAL A 678 -10.22 37.29 -22.46
C VAL A 678 -10.87 38.11 -23.57
N THR A 679 -10.09 38.77 -24.42
CA THR A 679 -10.62 39.50 -25.59
C THR A 679 -11.37 38.57 -26.52
N TRP A 680 -10.83 37.38 -26.80
CA TRP A 680 -11.52 36.38 -27.61
C TRP A 680 -12.87 35.95 -26.98
N PHE A 681 -12.88 35.68 -25.68
CA PHE A 681 -14.10 35.30 -24.94
C PHE A 681 -15.15 36.41 -24.97
N TRP A 682 -14.74 37.67 -24.80
CA TRP A 682 -15.62 38.82 -24.83
C TRP A 682 -16.23 39.03 -26.22
N VAL A 683 -15.40 39.05 -27.28
CA VAL A 683 -15.86 39.20 -28.67
C VAL A 683 -16.81 38.08 -29.08
N LYS A 684 -16.54 36.84 -28.65
CA LYS A 684 -17.42 35.69 -28.92
C LYS A 684 -18.81 35.86 -28.29
N ASN A 685 -18.88 36.46 -27.10
CA ASN A 685 -20.11 36.56 -26.30
C ASN A 685 -20.73 37.97 -26.30
N GLU A 686 -20.29 38.88 -27.16
CA GLU A 686 -20.78 40.27 -27.22
C GLU A 686 -22.31 40.35 -27.45
N GLY A 687 -22.88 39.39 -28.20
CA GLY A 687 -24.32 39.28 -28.42
C GLY A 687 -25.06 38.34 -27.45
N ASN A 688 -24.39 37.77 -26.45
CA ASN A 688 -24.98 36.81 -25.52
C ASN A 688 -25.41 37.50 -24.22
N GLU A 689 -26.70 37.82 -24.10
CA GLU A 689 -27.28 38.51 -22.93
C GLU A 689 -27.11 37.74 -21.61
N LYS A 690 -26.75 36.45 -21.67
CA LYS A 690 -26.51 35.60 -20.47
C LYS A 690 -25.06 35.67 -19.97
N VAL A 691 -24.16 36.32 -20.70
CA VAL A 691 -22.75 36.45 -20.32
C VAL A 691 -22.45 37.89 -19.99
N VAL A 692 -22.13 38.17 -18.72
CA VAL A 692 -21.76 39.50 -18.24
C VAL A 692 -20.26 39.53 -17.99
N TYR A 693 -19.58 40.52 -18.56
CA TYR A 693 -18.16 40.75 -18.33
C TYR A 693 -17.95 42.00 -17.46
N ARG A 694 -17.17 41.88 -16.38
CA ARG A 694 -16.81 42.99 -15.47
C ARG A 694 -15.31 43.02 -15.23
N GLU A 695 -14.73 44.20 -15.16
CA GLU A 695 -13.35 44.42 -14.73
C GLU A 695 -13.30 45.14 -13.38
N VAL A 696 -12.43 44.69 -12.49
CA VAL A 696 -12.22 45.26 -11.15
C VAL A 696 -10.74 45.55 -10.97
N VAL A 697 -10.40 46.81 -10.67
CA VAL A 697 -9.03 47.23 -10.42
C VAL A 697 -8.76 47.25 -8.92
N VAL A 698 -7.71 46.59 -8.46
CA VAL A 698 -7.35 46.45 -7.03
C VAL A 698 -5.88 46.84 -6.80
N LYS A 699 -5.57 47.42 -5.64
CA LYS A 699 -4.20 47.85 -5.30
C LYS A 699 -3.43 46.80 -4.52
N ASN A 700 -4.10 45.98 -3.73
CA ASN A 700 -3.52 44.97 -2.85
C ASN A 700 -4.53 43.84 -2.55
N GLY A 701 -4.11 42.81 -1.80
CA GLY A 701 -4.98 41.69 -1.44
C GLY A 701 -6.19 42.06 -0.56
N GLU A 702 -6.10 43.14 0.21
CA GLU A 702 -7.23 43.65 1.02
C GLU A 702 -8.34 44.23 0.12
N ASP A 703 -7.97 45.02 -0.90
CA ASP A 703 -8.89 45.50 -1.93
C ASP A 703 -9.52 44.32 -2.70
N THR A 704 -8.75 43.26 -2.97
CA THR A 704 -9.27 42.03 -3.58
C THR A 704 -10.35 41.37 -2.72
N ILE A 705 -10.12 41.24 -1.42
CA ILE A 705 -11.11 40.70 -0.48
C ILE A 705 -12.35 41.61 -0.42
N ALA A 706 -12.16 42.92 -0.31
CA ALA A 706 -13.26 43.88 -0.23
C ALA A 706 -14.16 43.78 -1.47
N ALA A 707 -13.56 43.66 -2.65
CA ALA A 707 -14.28 43.43 -3.90
C ALA A 707 -15.05 42.10 -3.93
N LEU A 708 -14.48 41.03 -3.38
CA LEU A 708 -15.19 39.75 -3.25
C LEU A 708 -16.40 39.84 -2.31
N HIS A 709 -16.28 40.56 -1.19
CA HIS A 709 -17.41 40.84 -0.29
C HIS A 709 -18.51 41.65 -0.96
N THR A 710 -18.16 42.68 -1.75
CA THR A 710 -19.17 43.46 -2.46
C THR A 710 -19.89 42.61 -3.49
N LEU A 711 -19.17 41.80 -4.25
CA LEU A 711 -19.77 40.92 -5.27
C LEU A 711 -20.76 39.91 -4.69
N GLN A 712 -20.41 39.30 -3.56
CA GLN A 712 -21.30 38.34 -2.89
C GLN A 712 -22.57 39.00 -2.32
N ASN A 713 -22.47 40.25 -1.87
CA ASN A 713 -23.61 41.00 -1.35
C ASN A 713 -24.53 41.51 -2.46
N GLU A 714 -23.99 41.79 -3.65
CA GLU A 714 -24.75 42.26 -4.81
C GLU A 714 -25.54 41.15 -5.49
N GLU A 715 -24.92 39.97 -5.68
CA GLU A 715 -25.52 38.88 -6.44
C GLU A 715 -25.26 37.52 -5.79
N PHE A 716 -26.31 36.68 -5.77
CA PHE A 716 -26.20 35.28 -5.36
C PHE A 716 -25.76 34.43 -6.56
N PHE A 717 -24.67 33.67 -6.38
CA PHE A 717 -24.13 32.73 -7.37
C PHE A 717 -24.22 31.29 -6.85
N ASP A 718 -24.70 30.38 -7.70
CA ASP A 718 -24.82 28.96 -7.38
C ASP A 718 -23.43 28.27 -7.40
N LEU A 719 -22.54 28.71 -8.30
CA LEU A 719 -21.19 28.16 -8.49
C LEU A 719 -20.16 29.26 -8.73
N TRP A 720 -19.05 29.20 -7.98
CA TRP A 720 -17.86 30.01 -8.21
C TRP A 720 -16.78 29.19 -8.90
N ILE A 721 -16.27 29.67 -10.03
CA ILE A 721 -15.20 29.04 -10.80
C ILE A 721 -13.95 29.92 -10.69
N LEU A 722 -12.81 29.35 -10.32
CA LEU A 722 -11.54 30.08 -10.23
C LEU A 722 -10.33 29.23 -10.60
N GLY A 723 -9.23 29.87 -11.00
CA GLY A 723 -7.92 29.22 -11.12
C GLY A 723 -7.24 29.07 -9.75
N ARG A 724 -6.48 27.98 -9.56
CA ARG A 724 -5.84 27.64 -8.29
C ARG A 724 -4.76 28.65 -7.85
N ASN A 725 -3.59 28.67 -8.50
CA ASN A 725 -2.46 29.49 -8.03
C ASN A 725 -1.46 29.89 -9.14
N GLN A 726 -1.33 29.16 -10.25
CA GLN A 726 -0.25 29.40 -11.20
C GLN A 726 -0.45 30.68 -12.04
N GLY A 727 0.53 31.57 -11.98
CA GLY A 727 0.60 32.77 -12.82
C GLY A 727 -0.22 33.96 -12.31
N ILE A 728 -0.82 33.86 -11.11
CA ILE A 728 -1.53 34.97 -10.48
C ILE A 728 -0.53 36.06 -10.09
N ASN A 729 -0.88 37.32 -10.35
CA ASN A 729 -0.06 38.45 -9.92
C ASN A 729 0.02 38.49 -8.38
N PRO A 730 1.24 38.46 -7.78
CA PRO A 730 1.41 38.40 -6.33
C PRO A 730 0.85 39.60 -5.57
N VAL A 731 0.72 40.77 -6.22
CA VAL A 731 0.13 41.98 -5.63
C VAL A 731 -1.34 41.75 -5.27
N LEU A 732 -2.06 40.97 -6.09
CA LEU A 732 -3.46 40.61 -5.86
C LEU A 732 -3.64 39.70 -4.62
N LEU A 733 -2.58 39.01 -4.20
CA LEU A 733 -2.57 38.05 -3.10
C LEU A 733 -1.81 38.56 -1.87
N GLN A 734 -1.32 39.80 -1.90
CA GLN A 734 -0.46 40.35 -0.86
C GLN A 734 -1.20 40.39 0.49
N GLY A 735 -0.63 39.75 1.51
CA GLY A 735 -1.23 39.61 2.84
C GLY A 735 -2.15 38.39 3.03
N LEU A 736 -2.60 37.76 1.93
CA LEU A 736 -3.53 36.62 1.95
C LEU A 736 -2.83 35.28 2.09
N THR A 737 -1.55 35.20 1.70
CA THR A 737 -0.76 33.96 1.73
C THR A 737 -0.61 33.38 3.14
N HIS A 738 -0.68 34.20 4.19
CA HIS A 738 -0.62 33.74 5.58
C HIS A 738 -1.92 33.10 6.07
N TRP A 739 -3.03 33.32 5.36
CA TRP A 739 -4.36 32.79 5.72
C TRP A 739 -4.64 31.41 5.11
N SER A 740 -3.90 31.01 4.07
CA SER A 740 -4.00 29.66 3.50
C SER A 740 -3.25 28.66 4.38
N ALA A 741 -3.99 27.97 5.24
CA ALA A 741 -3.47 26.83 5.99
C ALA A 741 -3.41 25.55 5.14
N GLN A 742 -4.17 25.49 4.04
CA GLN A 742 -4.38 24.29 3.22
C GLN A 742 -4.16 24.62 1.75
N ASN A 743 -2.96 24.33 1.23
CA ASN A 743 -2.59 24.72 -0.13
C ASN A 743 -3.36 23.96 -1.24
N GLU A 744 -4.47 23.27 -0.96
CA GLU A 744 -5.27 22.47 -1.91
C GLU A 744 -6.09 23.34 -2.85
N LEU A 745 -6.88 24.28 -2.32
CA LEU A 745 -7.76 25.14 -3.11
C LEU A 745 -7.07 26.43 -3.60
N GLY A 746 -5.85 26.68 -3.14
CA GLY A 746 -5.16 27.96 -3.36
C GLY A 746 -5.70 29.06 -2.45
N VAL A 747 -5.03 30.21 -2.47
CA VAL A 747 -5.24 31.27 -1.49
C VAL A 747 -6.67 31.81 -1.51
N ILE A 748 -7.21 32.03 -2.71
CA ILE A 748 -8.55 32.60 -2.89
C ILE A 748 -9.64 31.54 -2.74
N GLY A 749 -9.39 30.30 -3.13
CA GLY A 749 -10.30 29.19 -2.90
C GLY A 749 -10.51 28.93 -1.40
N ASP A 750 -9.44 28.92 -0.61
CA ASP A 750 -9.50 28.80 0.86
C ASP A 750 -10.30 29.96 1.48
N PHE A 751 -10.05 31.18 1.00
CA PHE A 751 -10.76 32.37 1.47
C PHE A 751 -12.27 32.25 1.21
N LEU A 752 -12.68 31.92 -0.02
CA LEU A 752 -14.10 31.73 -0.36
C LEU A 752 -14.76 30.61 0.45
N VAL A 753 -14.06 29.51 0.72
CA VAL A 753 -14.59 28.43 1.57
C VAL A 753 -14.79 28.88 3.02
N SER A 754 -13.88 29.69 3.55
CA SER A 754 -13.99 30.24 4.90
C SER A 754 -15.12 31.27 5.02
N MET A 755 -15.25 32.12 4.01
CA MET A 755 -16.26 33.17 3.91
C MET A 755 -17.67 32.60 3.75
N ASN A 756 -17.83 31.55 2.96
CA ASN A 756 -19.12 30.94 2.63
C ASN A 756 -19.57 29.87 3.64
N SER A 757 -19.00 29.84 4.84
CA SER A 757 -19.24 28.80 5.86
C SER A 757 -20.70 28.59 6.32
N GLY A 758 -21.67 29.34 5.78
CA GLY A 758 -23.12 29.17 5.99
C GLY A 758 -24.01 29.32 4.73
N THR A 759 -23.45 29.40 3.51
CA THR A 759 -24.22 29.52 2.25
C THR A 759 -24.16 28.24 1.42
N THR A 760 -25.20 27.96 0.62
CA THR A 760 -25.32 26.76 -0.24
C THR A 760 -24.55 26.89 -1.57
N THR A 761 -23.48 27.68 -1.59
CA THR A 761 -22.75 28.06 -2.81
C THR A 761 -21.59 27.10 -3.07
N SER A 762 -21.60 26.45 -4.23
CA SER A 762 -20.52 25.53 -4.61
C SER A 762 -19.30 26.28 -5.16
N ILE A 763 -18.12 25.68 -5.05
CA ILE A 763 -16.86 26.27 -5.54
C ILE A 763 -16.10 25.23 -6.35
N LEU A 764 -15.64 25.61 -7.54
CA LEU A 764 -14.78 24.82 -8.42
C LEU A 764 -13.45 25.52 -8.65
N VAL A 765 -12.38 24.92 -8.15
CA VAL A 765 -11.01 25.40 -8.33
C VAL A 765 -10.31 24.59 -9.42
N MET A 766 -9.85 25.26 -10.47
CA MET A 766 -9.23 24.64 -11.64
C MET A 766 -7.71 24.78 -11.60
N GLN A 767 -7.02 23.70 -11.96
CA GLN A 767 -5.59 23.68 -12.22
C GLN A 767 -5.34 23.18 -13.64
N GLN A 768 -4.55 23.92 -14.40
CA GLN A 768 -4.12 23.49 -15.73
C GLN A 768 -3.16 22.30 -15.64
N GLN A 769 -3.20 21.42 -16.66
CA GLN A 769 -2.26 20.31 -16.80
C GLN A 769 -0.80 20.80 -16.67
N ILE A 770 -0.02 20.14 -15.80
CA ILE A 770 1.41 20.40 -15.66
C ILE A 770 2.18 19.55 -16.69
N LEU A 771 2.78 20.19 -17.69
CA LEU A 771 3.64 19.51 -18.67
C LEU A 771 5.00 19.18 -18.06
N ARG A 772 5.31 17.89 -17.94
CA ARG A 772 6.53 17.38 -17.30
C ARG A 772 7.47 16.76 -18.32
N GLY A 773 8.39 17.54 -18.87
CA GLY A 773 9.31 17.03 -19.87
C GLY A 773 10.49 17.94 -20.17
N GLN A 774 11.51 17.96 -19.29
CA GLN A 774 12.96 18.07 -19.60
C GLN A 774 13.74 18.31 -18.31
N GLU A 775 14.03 17.25 -17.55
CA GLU A 775 15.26 17.23 -16.74
C GLU A 775 16.25 16.28 -17.43
N PRO A 776 17.47 16.73 -17.80
CA PRO A 776 18.47 15.88 -18.39
C PRO A 776 18.84 14.76 -17.41
N THR A 777 18.73 13.53 -17.90
CA THR A 777 18.83 12.25 -17.15
C THR A 777 20.17 12.01 -16.44
N SER A 778 21.17 12.88 -16.60
CA SER A 778 22.47 12.76 -15.93
C SER A 778 22.58 13.60 -14.65
N LEU A 779 21.82 14.69 -14.48
CA LEU A 779 21.91 15.56 -13.29
C LEU A 779 20.94 15.19 -12.16
N GLY A 780 19.86 14.46 -12.47
CA GLY A 780 18.90 13.96 -11.48
C GLY A 780 19.48 12.88 -10.55
N PHE A 781 20.56 12.21 -10.96
CA PHE A 781 21.23 11.17 -10.18
C PHE A 781 21.89 11.73 -8.90
N LEU A 782 22.50 12.92 -8.98
CA LEU A 782 23.10 13.59 -7.82
C LEU A 782 22.09 14.46 -7.05
N LYS A 783 21.11 15.06 -7.74
CA LYS A 783 20.05 15.85 -7.08
C LYS A 783 19.11 15.01 -6.22
N LYS A 784 18.75 13.78 -6.63
CA LYS A 784 17.93 12.86 -5.82
C LYS A 784 18.61 12.38 -4.52
N ILE A 785 19.94 12.46 -4.44
CA ILE A 785 20.70 12.21 -3.20
C ILE A 785 20.75 13.50 -2.35
N ALA A 786 20.84 14.67 -2.98
CA ALA A 786 20.96 15.96 -2.30
C ALA A 786 19.62 16.52 -1.74
N THR A 787 18.47 16.09 -2.26
CA THR A 787 17.14 16.56 -1.78
C THR A 787 16.51 15.69 -0.69
N CYS A 788 17.24 14.70 -0.15
CA CYS A 788 16.85 13.99 1.06
C CYS A 788 17.45 14.69 2.30
N ARG A 789 16.82 15.79 2.72
CA ARG A 789 16.90 16.31 4.08
C ARG A 789 15.51 16.33 4.69
#